data_AF-A0A1W5CUA1-F1
#
_entry.id   AF-A0A1W5CUA1-F1
#
_cell.length_a   1.000
_cell.length_b   1.000
_cell.length_c   1.000
_cell.angle_alpha   90.00
_cell.angle_beta   90.00
_cell.angle_gamma   90.00
#
_symmetry.space_group_name_H-M   'P 1'
#
loop_
_entity.id
_entity.type
_entity.pdbx_description
1 polymer ?
#
loop_
_entity_poly.entity_id
_entity_poly.type
_entity_poly.pdbx_seq_one_letter_code
_entity_poly.pdbx_strand_id
1 'polypeptide(L)'
;MTQFGKFHNFCRDSTLPVCNIFSESPTQGGSGFGGCALTGIPLSHNRHLANLGSILLCGIAIFVTIFLIFRSERKQAAVGRREIQLFLVGYIIVEICEIFTVGGFPLDRKVRLGFTAVHLGAIVATLWVLMLNGVVGYQLVDDGTPISLGLILLSAIALFVGTGYIALDTAFSWTGHFKGDLVDPNRSYGLYVLYQLVPLICLFLFFILETNLVLRVLGEKKPMFYLIGAVLLFAIDPVTIDHDMPGIFTNMADSDEEYIQDLSNDEVEAHQVTRGAGPGTRASGKSVRRGQQGWEVTRTWENVVEGADGTISSTVEGLLEAGKRKRLLKDTTPVQRGIIRHLILIIDLSSAMSEKDLLPTRYLLTLRYAQDFITEFFEQNPISQLGIIGMRDGLAVRISDISGNPNDHIGPLQALRTQDPKGHASLQNALDMARAALFHAPSHGTREVLLIFGSLLSSDPGDIFSTITALVASAITTTVVGLAAQVAICRTLVARTNPGVPADEAYGVALNEQHFRDLVMHVTTPPITSRTSQPQTNQRGQGEAAEEGDNESSKSSLLMMGFPSRIVEPARSLCACHSRPTRGGYLCSRCGSKVCALPSACPACGLTLILSTHLARSYHHLFPLRNWRDLAWKHVAASLSASAQSPRRPRGPLDAPQLACFACLAPFPPLPPRELWAAHAASEAVTRRIREAGVSESGRYECGVCRRWFCADCDVFAHEVVHNCPGCQSREGVLQAGLPQGDGGAMDVDADGGAGAARG
;
A
#
# COMPACT_ATOMS: atom_id res chain seq x y z
N MET A 1 -60.36 -22.97 -21.09
CA MET A 1 -60.28 -21.91 -20.06
C MET A 1 -58.86 -21.89 -19.50
N THR A 2 -58.27 -20.72 -19.26
CA THR A 2 -56.88 -20.58 -18.78
C THR A 2 -56.71 -21.17 -17.37
N GLN A 3 -55.61 -21.89 -17.14
CA GLN A 3 -55.20 -22.38 -15.80
C GLN A 3 -54.69 -21.27 -14.87
N PHE A 4 -54.47 -20.07 -15.42
CA PHE A 4 -53.94 -18.92 -14.69
C PHE A 4 -54.80 -18.54 -13.47
N GLY A 5 -54.14 -18.48 -12.31
CA GLY A 5 -54.73 -18.13 -11.02
C GLY A 5 -55.34 -19.28 -10.24
N LYS A 6 -55.41 -20.51 -10.77
CA LYS A 6 -56.01 -21.66 -10.08
C LYS A 6 -54.97 -22.42 -9.26
N PHE A 7 -55.24 -22.65 -7.98
CA PHE A 7 -54.33 -23.37 -7.08
C PHE A 7 -54.71 -24.83 -6.82
N HIS A 8 -55.93 -25.25 -7.15
CA HIS A 8 -56.44 -26.60 -6.84
C HIS A 8 -55.51 -27.74 -7.32
N ASN A 9 -55.06 -27.71 -8.58
CA ASN A 9 -54.17 -28.76 -9.11
C ASN A 9 -52.76 -28.71 -8.48
N PHE A 10 -52.21 -27.52 -8.24
CA PHE A 10 -50.90 -27.36 -7.59
C PHE A 10 -50.91 -27.90 -6.16
N CYS A 11 -52.00 -27.65 -5.41
CA CYS A 11 -52.14 -28.11 -4.03
C CYS A 11 -52.50 -29.59 -3.90
N ARG A 12 -52.98 -30.22 -4.97
CA ARG A 12 -53.14 -31.68 -5.04
C ARG A 12 -51.80 -32.38 -5.25
N ASP A 13 -50.96 -31.83 -6.13
CA ASP A 13 -49.74 -32.49 -6.62
C ASP A 13 -48.48 -32.05 -5.84
N SER A 14 -48.54 -31.02 -4.99
CA SER A 14 -47.39 -30.49 -4.25
C SER A 14 -47.77 -29.92 -2.88
N THR A 15 -46.81 -29.95 -1.94
CA THR A 15 -46.97 -29.45 -0.56
C THR A 15 -46.53 -27.99 -0.43
N LEU A 16 -47.21 -27.09 -1.12
CA LEU A 16 -46.87 -25.66 -1.08
C LEU A 16 -47.48 -24.97 0.16
N PRO A 17 -46.79 -23.99 0.78
CA PRO A 17 -47.32 -23.27 1.93
C PRO A 17 -48.63 -22.55 1.64
N VAL A 18 -48.82 -22.03 0.42
CA VAL A 18 -50.07 -21.35 0.00
C VAL A 18 -51.30 -22.24 0.13
N CYS A 19 -51.13 -23.56 0.04
CA CYS A 19 -52.23 -24.52 0.11
C CYS A 19 -52.91 -24.56 1.48
N ASN A 20 -52.25 -24.10 2.55
CA ASN A 20 -52.85 -24.02 3.89
C ASN A 20 -53.99 -22.99 3.99
N ILE A 21 -54.12 -22.08 3.02
CA ILE A 21 -55.07 -20.96 3.06
C ILE A 21 -56.46 -21.39 2.53
N PHE A 22 -56.52 -22.31 1.56
CA PHE A 22 -57.76 -22.68 0.87
C PHE A 22 -58.65 -23.65 1.65
N SER A 23 -59.95 -23.67 1.34
CA SER A 23 -61.01 -24.37 2.08
C SER A 23 -60.82 -25.88 2.19
N GLU A 24 -60.25 -26.51 1.16
CA GLU A 24 -60.04 -27.95 1.08
C GLU A 24 -58.87 -28.40 1.94
N SER A 25 -58.05 -27.46 2.43
CA SER A 25 -56.90 -27.79 3.26
C SER A 25 -57.30 -28.37 4.62
N PRO A 26 -56.54 -29.33 5.17
CA PRO A 26 -56.76 -29.81 6.54
C PRO A 26 -56.65 -28.71 7.59
N THR A 27 -55.90 -27.64 7.30
CA THR A 27 -55.75 -26.46 8.16
C THR A 27 -57.05 -25.67 8.27
N GLN A 28 -57.83 -25.52 7.19
CA GLN A 28 -59.16 -24.89 7.23
C GLN A 28 -60.27 -25.85 7.71
N GLY A 29 -59.97 -27.13 7.92
CA GLY A 29 -60.93 -28.16 8.32
C GLY A 29 -61.54 -28.94 7.14
N GLY A 30 -60.96 -28.80 5.94
CA GLY A 30 -61.32 -29.58 4.75
C GLY A 30 -60.73 -30.99 4.73
N SER A 31 -61.18 -31.81 3.79
CA SER A 31 -60.77 -33.22 3.64
C SER A 31 -59.46 -33.43 2.83
N GLY A 32 -58.75 -32.37 2.48
CA GLY A 32 -57.59 -32.38 1.58
C GLY A 32 -57.95 -32.25 0.11
N PHE A 33 -56.95 -32.03 -0.75
CA PHE A 33 -57.10 -31.77 -2.19
C PHE A 33 -57.25 -33.06 -3.05
N GLY A 34 -57.64 -34.19 -2.47
CA GLY A 34 -57.81 -35.46 -3.20
C GLY A 34 -56.53 -36.20 -3.59
N GLY A 35 -55.36 -35.78 -3.08
CA GLY A 35 -54.07 -36.47 -3.22
C GLY A 35 -53.71 -37.35 -2.01
N CYS A 36 -52.61 -38.10 -2.08
CA CYS A 36 -52.10 -38.92 -0.97
C CYS A 36 -51.55 -37.99 0.15
N ALA A 37 -52.24 -37.91 1.29
CA ALA A 37 -51.82 -37.06 2.39
C ALA A 37 -50.76 -37.74 3.26
N LEU A 38 -49.58 -37.11 3.40
CA LEU A 38 -48.53 -37.56 4.31
C LEU A 38 -48.98 -37.34 5.77
N THR A 39 -49.38 -38.40 6.46
CA THR A 39 -49.82 -38.33 7.86
C THR A 39 -48.67 -38.34 8.86
N GLY A 40 -47.44 -38.63 8.44
CA GLY A 40 -46.22 -38.48 9.24
C GLY A 40 -46.16 -39.32 10.53
N ILE A 41 -45.34 -38.90 11.50
CA ILE A 41 -45.08 -39.63 12.75
C ILE A 41 -46.13 -39.26 13.83
N PRO A 42 -46.80 -40.24 14.48
CA PRO A 42 -47.73 -39.97 15.56
C PRO A 42 -47.04 -39.54 16.87
N LEU A 43 -47.57 -38.51 17.51
CA LEU A 43 -47.21 -38.02 18.85
C LEU A 43 -48.32 -38.35 19.86
N SER A 44 -48.02 -38.17 21.16
CA SER A 44 -49.01 -38.28 22.22
C SER A 44 -50.21 -37.34 21.99
N HIS A 45 -51.43 -37.88 22.22
CA HIS A 45 -52.72 -37.23 22.02
C HIS A 45 -53.18 -37.04 20.56
N ASN A 46 -53.00 -38.06 19.71
CA ASN A 46 -53.53 -38.07 18.32
C ASN A 46 -53.04 -36.88 17.45
N ARG A 47 -51.84 -36.38 17.76
CA ARG A 47 -51.14 -35.33 17.01
C ARG A 47 -50.13 -36.00 16.09
N HIS A 48 -49.82 -35.37 14.97
CA HIS A 48 -48.90 -35.94 13.97
C HIS A 48 -47.89 -34.89 13.50
N LEU A 49 -46.66 -35.32 13.22
CA LEU A 49 -45.61 -34.53 12.56
C LEU A 49 -45.54 -34.96 11.09
N ALA A 50 -46.13 -34.16 10.20
CA ALA A 50 -46.40 -34.57 8.82
C ALA A 50 -45.13 -34.74 7.96
N ASN A 51 -44.18 -33.79 8.01
CA ASN A 51 -43.03 -33.76 7.13
C ASN A 51 -41.71 -33.62 7.91
N LEU A 52 -41.26 -34.73 8.53
CA LEU A 52 -40.02 -34.77 9.30
C LEU A 52 -38.78 -34.42 8.44
N GLY A 53 -38.80 -34.81 7.15
CA GLY A 53 -37.70 -34.54 6.22
C GLY A 53 -37.47 -33.04 6.00
N SER A 54 -38.55 -32.29 5.68
CA SER A 54 -38.49 -30.83 5.56
C SER A 54 -37.99 -30.20 6.87
N ILE A 55 -38.50 -30.62 8.04
CA ILE A 55 -38.07 -30.07 9.34
C ILE A 55 -36.56 -30.25 9.59
N LEU A 56 -36.03 -31.44 9.33
CA LEU A 56 -34.61 -31.72 9.55
C LEU A 56 -33.71 -30.95 8.56
N LEU A 57 -34.10 -30.90 7.28
CA LEU A 57 -33.37 -30.16 6.26
C LEU A 57 -33.39 -28.66 6.52
N CYS A 58 -34.54 -28.08 6.87
CA CYS A 58 -34.64 -26.68 7.29
C CYS A 58 -33.76 -26.38 8.51
N GLY A 59 -33.73 -27.29 9.49
CA GLY A 59 -32.86 -27.17 10.66
C GLY A 59 -31.38 -27.11 10.29
N ILE A 60 -30.91 -28.02 9.43
CA ILE A 60 -29.53 -28.01 8.91
C ILE A 60 -29.26 -26.74 8.10
N ALA A 61 -30.18 -26.33 7.22
CA ALA A 61 -30.07 -25.14 6.41
C ALA A 61 -29.91 -23.87 7.25
N ILE A 62 -30.63 -23.75 8.37
CA ILE A 62 -30.48 -22.64 9.33
C ILE A 62 -29.07 -22.63 9.91
N PHE A 63 -28.55 -23.77 10.39
CA PHE A 63 -27.19 -23.85 10.94
C PHE A 63 -26.11 -23.49 9.91
N VAL A 64 -26.23 -24.03 8.69
CA VAL A 64 -25.31 -23.71 7.58
C VAL A 64 -25.39 -22.22 7.23
N THR A 65 -26.59 -21.64 7.19
CA THR A 65 -26.79 -20.22 6.87
C THR A 65 -26.19 -19.31 7.94
N ILE A 66 -26.34 -19.62 9.22
CA ILE A 66 -25.70 -18.90 10.33
C ILE A 66 -24.17 -18.98 10.21
N PHE A 67 -23.64 -20.17 9.88
CA PHE A 67 -22.21 -20.35 9.62
C PHE A 67 -21.71 -19.50 8.44
N LEU A 68 -22.48 -19.42 7.35
CA LEU A 68 -22.15 -18.59 6.19
C LEU A 68 -22.18 -17.09 6.52
N ILE A 69 -23.14 -16.62 7.34
CA ILE A 69 -23.18 -15.24 7.84
C ILE A 69 -21.90 -14.92 8.64
N PHE A 70 -21.50 -15.81 9.56
CA PHE A 70 -20.28 -15.61 10.34
C PHE A 70 -19.00 -15.64 9.49
N ARG A 71 -18.91 -16.57 8.52
CA ARG A 71 -17.77 -16.65 7.59
C ARG A 71 -17.69 -15.43 6.68
N SER A 72 -18.82 -14.83 6.33
CA SER A 72 -18.91 -13.59 5.53
C SER A 72 -18.25 -12.40 6.24
N GLU A 73 -18.23 -12.34 7.58
CA GLU A 73 -17.59 -11.26 8.33
C GLU A 73 -16.05 -11.35 8.37
N ARG A 74 -15.48 -12.54 8.17
CA ARG A 74 -14.02 -12.74 8.24
C ARG A 74 -13.26 -12.22 7.02
N LYS A 75 -13.93 -11.97 5.88
CA LYS A 75 -13.28 -11.46 4.65
C LYS A 75 -13.59 -9.97 4.45
N GLN A 76 -12.56 -9.13 4.40
CA GLN A 76 -12.73 -7.67 4.40
C GLN A 76 -13.03 -7.03 3.03
N ALA A 77 -12.89 -7.76 1.91
CA ALA A 77 -12.98 -7.22 0.56
C ALA A 77 -13.91 -8.01 -0.39
N ALA A 78 -15.20 -8.13 -0.06
CA ALA A 78 -16.21 -8.72 -0.94
C ALA A 78 -17.30 -7.69 -1.28
N VAL A 79 -17.56 -7.49 -2.57
CA VAL A 79 -18.61 -6.59 -3.09
C VAL A 79 -19.98 -7.13 -2.68
N GLY A 80 -20.85 -6.26 -2.16
CA GLY A 80 -22.22 -6.62 -1.77
C GLY A 80 -22.32 -7.45 -0.48
N ARG A 81 -21.30 -7.39 0.40
CA ARG A 81 -21.23 -8.18 1.64
C ARG A 81 -22.44 -7.99 2.55
N ARG A 82 -22.90 -6.75 2.75
CA ARG A 82 -24.00 -6.47 3.68
C ARG A 82 -25.35 -6.84 3.06
N GLU A 83 -25.45 -6.72 1.75
CA GLU A 83 -26.61 -7.05 0.92
C GLU A 83 -26.83 -8.57 0.86
N ILE A 84 -25.76 -9.37 0.71
CA ILE A 84 -25.88 -10.84 0.79
C ILE A 84 -26.23 -11.33 2.21
N GLN A 85 -25.75 -10.64 3.26
CA GLN A 85 -26.17 -10.94 4.64
C GLN A 85 -27.67 -10.70 4.84
N LEU A 86 -28.24 -9.65 4.24
CA LEU A 86 -29.69 -9.42 4.27
C LEU A 86 -30.47 -10.57 3.60
N PHE A 87 -29.98 -11.10 2.48
CA PHE A 87 -30.57 -12.30 1.85
C PHE A 87 -30.50 -13.52 2.77
N LEU A 88 -29.35 -13.80 3.38
CA LEU A 88 -29.18 -14.96 4.28
C LEU A 88 -30.06 -14.84 5.53
N VAL A 89 -30.26 -13.63 6.06
CA VAL A 89 -31.22 -13.40 7.16
C VAL A 89 -32.66 -13.64 6.71
N GLY A 90 -33.03 -13.17 5.51
CA GLY A 90 -34.34 -13.45 4.92
C GLY A 90 -34.58 -14.95 4.69
N TYR A 91 -33.55 -15.68 4.27
CA TYR A 91 -33.59 -17.13 4.08
C TYR A 91 -33.83 -17.87 5.40
N ILE A 92 -33.16 -17.48 6.50
CA ILE A 92 -33.44 -18.05 7.84
C ILE A 92 -34.91 -17.85 8.24
N ILE A 93 -35.50 -16.69 7.94
CA ILE A 93 -36.92 -16.42 8.24
C ILE A 93 -37.84 -17.36 7.44
N VAL A 94 -37.53 -17.61 6.16
CA VAL A 94 -38.26 -18.57 5.32
C VAL A 94 -38.18 -19.98 5.91
N GLU A 95 -36.98 -20.47 6.24
CA GLU A 95 -36.78 -21.81 6.81
C GLU A 95 -37.53 -22.00 8.15
N ILE A 96 -37.51 -20.99 9.03
CA ILE A 96 -38.28 -21.02 10.27
C ILE A 96 -39.79 -21.11 9.98
N CYS A 97 -40.28 -20.35 9.00
CA CYS A 97 -41.68 -20.40 8.61
C CYS A 97 -42.05 -21.74 7.95
N GLU A 98 -41.14 -22.37 7.21
CA GLU A 98 -41.37 -23.67 6.57
C GLU A 98 -41.58 -24.78 7.59
N ILE A 99 -40.76 -24.81 8.66
CA ILE A 99 -40.90 -25.76 9.78
C ILE A 99 -42.32 -25.71 10.38
N PHE A 100 -42.88 -24.51 10.56
CA PHE A 100 -44.19 -24.33 11.19
C PHE A 100 -45.37 -24.45 10.23
N THR A 101 -45.17 -24.30 8.93
CA THR A 101 -46.25 -24.30 7.93
C THR A 101 -46.35 -25.62 7.16
N VAL A 102 -45.25 -26.10 6.58
CA VAL A 102 -45.18 -27.34 5.79
C VAL A 102 -44.72 -28.52 6.64
N GLY A 103 -43.87 -28.30 7.65
CA GLY A 103 -43.40 -29.33 8.59
C GLY A 103 -44.51 -30.04 9.38
N GLY A 104 -45.70 -29.44 9.45
CA GLY A 104 -46.88 -30.05 10.07
C GLY A 104 -46.81 -30.08 11.60
N PHE A 105 -46.13 -29.09 12.22
CA PHE A 105 -46.11 -28.94 13.68
C PHE A 105 -47.55 -28.75 14.23
N PRO A 106 -47.90 -29.36 15.38
CA PRO A 106 -49.24 -29.27 15.95
C PRO A 106 -49.49 -27.87 16.57
N LEU A 107 -49.86 -26.92 15.72
CA LEU A 107 -50.24 -25.55 16.04
C LEU A 107 -51.76 -25.38 15.97
N ASP A 108 -52.29 -24.40 16.70
CA ASP A 108 -53.66 -23.92 16.52
C ASP A 108 -53.87 -23.48 15.05
N ARG A 109 -55.03 -23.79 14.47
CA ARG A 109 -55.42 -23.39 13.11
C ARG A 109 -55.12 -21.92 12.84
N LYS A 110 -55.50 -21.02 13.75
CA LYS A 110 -55.31 -19.57 13.54
C LYS A 110 -53.83 -19.20 13.49
N VAL A 111 -53.03 -19.85 14.33
CA VAL A 111 -51.58 -19.63 14.38
C VAL A 111 -50.93 -20.13 13.09
N ARG A 112 -51.31 -21.31 12.59
CA ARG A 112 -50.79 -21.85 11.33
C ARG A 112 -51.12 -20.95 10.14
N LEU A 113 -52.36 -20.47 10.03
CA LEU A 113 -52.78 -19.54 8.97
C LEU A 113 -51.98 -18.23 9.01
N GLY A 114 -51.74 -17.69 10.21
CA GLY A 114 -50.87 -16.52 10.39
C GLY A 114 -49.44 -16.75 9.93
N PHE A 115 -48.83 -17.88 10.34
CA PHE A 115 -47.50 -18.28 9.88
C PHE A 115 -47.46 -18.51 8.37
N THR A 116 -48.51 -19.07 7.76
CA THR A 116 -48.57 -19.22 6.31
C THR A 116 -48.51 -17.88 5.58
N ALA A 117 -49.24 -16.86 6.04
CA ALA A 117 -49.18 -15.55 5.40
C ALA A 117 -47.80 -14.88 5.56
N VAL A 118 -47.17 -15.00 6.73
CA VAL A 118 -45.78 -14.54 6.95
C VAL A 118 -44.81 -15.30 6.06
N HIS A 119 -44.99 -16.62 5.89
CA HIS A 119 -44.17 -17.46 5.04
C HIS A 119 -44.23 -17.00 3.57
N LEU A 120 -45.44 -16.79 3.03
CA LEU A 120 -45.60 -16.31 1.65
C LEU A 120 -44.97 -14.93 1.44
N GLY A 121 -45.15 -14.01 2.39
CA GLY A 121 -44.49 -12.70 2.34
C GLY A 121 -42.97 -12.80 2.39
N ALA A 122 -42.43 -13.68 3.24
CA ALA A 122 -40.99 -13.89 3.39
C ALA A 122 -40.35 -14.48 2.13
N ILE A 123 -41.00 -15.43 1.46
CA ILE A 123 -40.51 -16.00 0.19
C ILE A 123 -40.38 -14.91 -0.88
N VAL A 124 -41.44 -14.12 -1.06
CA VAL A 124 -41.47 -13.06 -2.08
C VAL A 124 -40.42 -11.98 -1.79
N ALA A 125 -40.31 -11.55 -0.53
CA ALA A 125 -39.33 -10.56 -0.11
C ALA A 125 -37.89 -11.06 -0.28
N THR A 126 -37.59 -12.30 0.13
CA THR A 126 -36.24 -12.89 0.03
C THR A 126 -35.79 -13.06 -1.42
N LEU A 127 -36.69 -13.48 -2.32
CA LEU A 127 -36.38 -13.62 -3.75
C LEU A 127 -36.26 -12.27 -4.47
N TRP A 128 -36.99 -11.24 -4.00
CA TRP A 128 -36.77 -9.87 -4.44
C TRP A 128 -35.39 -9.34 -4.04
N VAL A 129 -34.98 -9.57 -2.77
CA VAL A 129 -33.63 -9.22 -2.28
C VAL A 129 -32.55 -9.95 -3.08
N LEU A 130 -32.75 -11.24 -3.38
CA LEU A 130 -31.82 -12.02 -4.22
C LEU A 130 -31.61 -11.38 -5.60
N MET A 131 -32.69 -10.96 -6.26
CA MET A 131 -32.61 -10.29 -7.56
C MET A 131 -31.86 -8.96 -7.48
N LEU A 132 -32.12 -8.14 -6.46
CA LEU A 132 -31.40 -6.89 -6.25
C LEU A 132 -29.91 -7.11 -5.93
N ASN A 133 -29.55 -8.21 -5.25
CA ASN A 133 -28.15 -8.56 -5.03
C ASN A 133 -27.39 -8.78 -6.35
N GLY A 134 -28.04 -9.39 -7.36
CA GLY A 134 -27.47 -9.50 -8.71
C GLY A 134 -27.27 -8.15 -9.41
N VAL A 135 -28.06 -7.14 -9.06
CA VAL A 135 -27.89 -5.76 -9.56
C VAL A 135 -26.73 -5.04 -8.84
N VAL A 136 -26.58 -5.27 -7.53
CA VAL A 136 -25.49 -4.68 -6.71
C VAL A 136 -24.12 -5.08 -7.24
N GLY A 137 -23.97 -6.27 -7.83
CA GLY A 137 -22.73 -6.70 -8.47
C GLY A 137 -22.22 -5.74 -9.57
N TYR A 138 -23.10 -4.97 -10.20
CA TYR A 138 -22.72 -3.98 -11.23
C TYR A 138 -22.24 -2.63 -10.65
N GLN A 139 -22.23 -2.47 -9.33
CA GLN A 139 -21.75 -1.27 -8.63
C GLN A 139 -22.41 0.04 -9.11
N LEU A 140 -23.70 -0.02 -9.49
CA LEU A 140 -24.47 1.18 -9.87
C LEU A 140 -24.70 2.13 -8.68
N VAL A 141 -24.72 1.57 -7.48
CA VAL A 141 -24.77 2.27 -6.20
C VAL A 141 -23.67 1.65 -5.34
N ASP A 142 -22.93 2.49 -4.61
CA ASP A 142 -21.87 2.04 -3.71
C ASP A 142 -22.42 0.99 -2.71
N ASP A 143 -21.81 -0.19 -2.70
CA ASP A 143 -22.20 -1.31 -1.86
C ASP A 143 -21.87 -1.04 -0.38
N GLY A 144 -22.72 -1.55 0.52
CA GLY A 144 -22.60 -1.29 1.95
C GLY A 144 -22.98 0.12 2.40
N THR A 145 -23.41 1.01 1.48
CA THR A 145 -23.97 2.32 1.87
C THR A 145 -25.34 2.16 2.53
N PRO A 146 -25.72 3.08 3.45
CA PRO A 146 -27.06 3.08 4.03
C PRO A 146 -28.15 3.30 2.98
N ILE A 147 -27.80 3.89 1.83
CA ILE A 147 -28.71 4.10 0.69
C ILE A 147 -28.98 2.76 -0.01
N SER A 148 -27.93 2.00 -0.36
CA SER A 148 -28.06 0.65 -0.94
C SER A 148 -28.91 -0.26 -0.04
N LEU A 149 -28.54 -0.35 1.24
CA LEU A 149 -29.25 -1.18 2.22
C LEU A 149 -30.69 -0.70 2.46
N GLY A 150 -30.91 0.62 2.49
CA GLY A 150 -32.23 1.21 2.64
C GLY A 150 -33.16 0.89 1.47
N LEU A 151 -32.67 0.98 0.23
CA LEU A 151 -33.45 0.67 -0.97
C LEU A 151 -33.86 -0.81 -1.02
N ILE A 152 -32.93 -1.72 -0.73
CA ILE A 152 -33.20 -3.16 -0.69
C ILE A 152 -34.19 -3.50 0.43
N LEU A 153 -33.94 -3.00 1.65
CA LEU A 153 -34.75 -3.33 2.81
C LEU A 153 -36.17 -2.75 2.71
N LEU A 154 -36.32 -1.49 2.31
CA LEU A 154 -37.64 -0.84 2.22
C LEU A 154 -38.50 -1.46 1.11
N SER A 155 -37.91 -1.78 -0.04
CA SER A 155 -38.64 -2.44 -1.14
C SER A 155 -39.02 -3.88 -0.78
N ALA A 156 -38.15 -4.62 -0.08
CA ALA A 156 -38.46 -5.95 0.43
C ALA A 156 -39.58 -5.93 1.48
N ILE A 157 -39.57 -4.97 2.43
CA ILE A 157 -40.63 -4.81 3.43
C ILE A 157 -41.96 -4.49 2.75
N ALA A 158 -41.97 -3.62 1.71
CA ALA A 158 -43.19 -3.30 0.98
C ALA A 158 -43.83 -4.55 0.35
N LEU A 159 -43.02 -5.42 -0.28
CA LEU A 159 -43.50 -6.67 -0.86
C LEU A 159 -43.90 -7.71 0.18
N PHE A 160 -43.18 -7.79 1.31
CA PHE A 160 -43.52 -8.64 2.45
C PHE A 160 -44.89 -8.28 3.01
N VAL A 161 -45.11 -6.99 3.32
CA VAL A 161 -46.38 -6.51 3.88
C VAL A 161 -47.52 -6.64 2.86
N GLY A 162 -47.28 -6.30 1.59
CA GLY A 162 -48.30 -6.40 0.54
C GLY A 162 -48.77 -7.84 0.31
N THR A 163 -47.83 -8.78 0.15
CA THR A 163 -48.15 -10.20 -0.05
C THR A 163 -48.75 -10.82 1.21
N GLY A 164 -48.19 -10.50 2.38
CA GLY A 164 -48.69 -10.98 3.67
C GLY A 164 -50.11 -10.47 3.97
N TYR A 165 -50.44 -9.22 3.61
CA TYR A 165 -51.79 -8.68 3.75
C TYR A 165 -52.80 -9.44 2.91
N ILE A 166 -52.50 -9.67 1.63
CA ILE A 166 -53.38 -10.43 0.74
C ILE A 166 -53.57 -11.85 1.28
N ALA A 167 -52.48 -12.52 1.68
CA ALA A 167 -52.55 -13.87 2.24
C ALA A 167 -53.36 -13.94 3.55
N LEU A 168 -53.20 -12.97 4.47
CA LEU A 168 -53.96 -12.91 5.72
C LEU A 168 -55.45 -12.67 5.46
N ASP A 169 -55.79 -11.75 4.57
CA ASP A 169 -57.19 -11.46 4.26
C ASP A 169 -57.85 -12.63 3.50
N THR A 170 -57.13 -13.33 2.61
CA THR A 170 -57.64 -14.57 2.02
C THR A 170 -57.82 -15.66 3.09
N ALA A 171 -56.89 -15.81 4.04
CA ALA A 171 -56.95 -16.85 5.08
C ALA A 171 -58.06 -16.63 6.12
N PHE A 172 -58.24 -15.40 6.59
CA PHE A 172 -59.18 -15.06 7.65
C PHE A 172 -60.48 -14.42 7.14
N SER A 173 -60.53 -14.02 5.87
CA SER A 173 -61.68 -13.38 5.24
C SER A 173 -62.23 -12.18 6.03
N TRP A 174 -61.33 -11.37 6.62
CA TRP A 174 -61.70 -10.31 7.57
C TRP A 174 -62.35 -9.08 6.92
N THR A 175 -62.06 -8.79 5.63
CA THR A 175 -62.60 -7.64 4.88
C THR A 175 -63.71 -8.11 3.95
N GLY A 176 -63.69 -9.41 3.61
CA GLY A 176 -64.59 -10.02 2.65
C GLY A 176 -64.21 -9.81 1.18
N HIS A 177 -63.13 -9.06 0.87
CA HIS A 177 -62.74 -8.76 -0.50
C HIS A 177 -62.29 -10.01 -1.28
N PHE A 178 -61.47 -10.87 -0.66
CA PHE A 178 -60.92 -12.09 -1.30
C PHE A 178 -61.72 -13.37 -1.01
N LYS A 179 -62.98 -13.26 -0.55
CA LYS A 179 -63.81 -14.45 -0.26
C LYS A 179 -64.08 -15.32 -1.49
N GLY A 180 -64.11 -14.71 -2.68
CA GLY A 180 -64.30 -15.42 -3.95
C GLY A 180 -63.12 -16.33 -4.32
N ASP A 181 -61.95 -16.12 -3.72
CA ASP A 181 -60.73 -16.89 -4.01
C ASP A 181 -60.74 -18.28 -3.37
N LEU A 182 -61.59 -18.49 -2.34
CA LEU A 182 -61.77 -19.73 -1.58
C LEU A 182 -62.83 -20.67 -2.19
N VAL A 183 -63.52 -20.25 -3.25
CA VAL A 183 -64.54 -21.08 -3.90
C VAL A 183 -63.86 -21.91 -5.00
N ASP A 184 -64.20 -23.19 -5.09
CA ASP A 184 -63.74 -24.09 -6.16
C ASP A 184 -63.77 -23.39 -7.53
N PRO A 185 -62.64 -23.30 -8.28
CA PRO A 185 -61.39 -24.07 -8.15
C PRO A 185 -60.22 -23.32 -7.47
N ASN A 186 -60.47 -22.58 -6.37
CA ASN A 186 -59.45 -21.82 -5.62
C ASN A 186 -58.66 -20.85 -6.49
N ARG A 187 -59.34 -19.81 -6.97
CA ARG A 187 -58.77 -18.89 -7.96
C ARG A 187 -58.39 -17.55 -7.34
N SER A 188 -57.10 -17.34 -7.07
CA SER A 188 -56.57 -16.06 -6.59
C SER A 188 -55.53 -15.49 -7.55
N TYR A 189 -55.83 -14.38 -8.22
CA TYR A 189 -54.88 -13.76 -9.15
C TYR A 189 -53.74 -13.05 -8.41
N GLY A 190 -54.03 -12.40 -7.28
CA GLY A 190 -53.06 -11.64 -6.50
C GLY A 190 -51.96 -12.54 -5.93
N LEU A 191 -52.37 -13.63 -5.25
CA LEU A 191 -51.42 -14.62 -4.74
C LEU A 191 -50.68 -15.32 -5.88
N TYR A 192 -51.36 -15.66 -6.98
CA TYR A 192 -50.70 -16.30 -8.12
C TYR A 192 -49.60 -15.42 -8.74
N VAL A 193 -49.84 -14.12 -8.92
CA VAL A 193 -48.83 -13.21 -9.46
C VAL A 193 -47.69 -13.00 -8.46
N LEU A 194 -48.02 -12.66 -7.21
CA LEU A 194 -47.00 -12.27 -6.22
C LEU A 194 -46.18 -13.44 -5.71
N TYR A 195 -46.78 -14.61 -5.45
CA TYR A 195 -46.08 -15.77 -4.89
C TYR A 195 -45.49 -16.69 -5.96
N GLN A 196 -46.10 -16.81 -7.15
CA GLN A 196 -45.61 -17.73 -8.18
C GLN A 196 -44.85 -17.01 -9.31
N LEU A 197 -45.47 -16.02 -9.93
CA LEU A 197 -44.93 -15.42 -11.16
C LEU A 197 -43.75 -14.47 -10.90
N VAL A 198 -43.90 -13.55 -9.94
CA VAL A 198 -42.87 -12.54 -9.62
C VAL A 198 -41.57 -13.21 -9.13
N PRO A 199 -41.60 -14.13 -8.16
CA PRO A 199 -40.45 -14.95 -7.77
C PRO A 199 -39.72 -15.62 -8.92
N LEU A 200 -40.44 -16.23 -9.86
CA LEU A 200 -39.85 -16.91 -11.01
C LEU A 200 -39.16 -15.91 -11.96
N ILE A 201 -39.77 -14.74 -12.18
CA ILE A 201 -39.13 -13.66 -12.95
C ILE A 201 -37.87 -13.16 -12.23
N CYS A 202 -37.93 -12.97 -10.91
CA CYS A 202 -36.78 -12.55 -10.10
C CYS A 202 -35.60 -13.52 -10.22
N LEU A 203 -35.84 -14.83 -10.11
CA LEU A 203 -34.81 -15.86 -10.28
C LEU A 203 -34.20 -15.85 -11.69
N PHE A 204 -35.04 -15.72 -12.72
CA PHE A 204 -34.58 -15.63 -14.10
C PHE A 204 -33.70 -14.41 -14.35
N LEU A 205 -34.12 -13.23 -13.87
CA LEU A 205 -33.33 -12.00 -13.97
C LEU A 205 -32.03 -12.11 -13.19
N PHE A 206 -32.05 -12.66 -11.98
CA PHE A 206 -30.85 -12.90 -11.18
C PHE A 206 -29.84 -13.78 -11.93
N PHE A 207 -30.29 -14.90 -12.51
CA PHE A 207 -29.43 -15.79 -13.28
C PHE A 207 -28.77 -15.09 -14.48
N ILE A 208 -29.52 -14.26 -15.22
CA ILE A 208 -29.00 -13.50 -16.36
C ILE A 208 -27.96 -12.47 -15.91
N LEU A 209 -28.26 -11.72 -14.85
CA LEU A 209 -27.38 -10.69 -14.30
C LEU A 209 -26.07 -11.32 -13.81
N GLU A 210 -26.13 -12.37 -13.01
CA GLU A 210 -24.95 -13.09 -12.52
C GLU A 210 -24.15 -13.73 -13.65
N THR A 211 -24.81 -14.35 -14.62
CA THR A 211 -24.11 -14.94 -15.79
C THR A 211 -23.34 -13.87 -16.56
N ASN A 212 -23.94 -12.70 -16.77
CA ASN A 212 -23.29 -11.60 -17.47
C ASN A 212 -22.14 -11.02 -16.64
N LEU A 213 -22.33 -10.82 -15.34
CA LEU A 213 -21.30 -10.36 -14.41
C LEU A 213 -20.08 -11.31 -14.40
N VAL A 214 -20.31 -12.61 -14.20
CA VAL A 214 -19.24 -13.61 -14.11
C VAL A 214 -18.50 -13.77 -15.45
N LEU A 215 -19.23 -13.88 -16.57
CA LEU A 215 -18.61 -14.14 -17.87
C LEU A 215 -18.00 -12.90 -18.54
N ARG A 216 -18.61 -11.72 -18.39
CA ARG A 216 -18.13 -10.49 -19.04
C ARG A 216 -17.28 -9.61 -18.15
N VAL A 217 -17.60 -9.50 -16.85
CA VAL A 217 -16.90 -8.57 -15.95
C VAL A 217 -15.73 -9.27 -15.26
N LEU A 218 -15.95 -10.43 -14.64
CA LEU A 218 -14.94 -11.15 -13.86
C LEU A 218 -14.03 -12.07 -14.70
N GLY A 219 -14.56 -12.66 -15.78
CA GLY A 219 -13.78 -13.55 -16.67
C GLY A 219 -13.45 -14.93 -16.07
N GLU A 220 -14.03 -15.28 -14.92
CA GLU A 220 -13.80 -16.57 -14.24
C GLU A 220 -14.91 -17.58 -14.55
N LYS A 221 -14.54 -18.81 -14.95
CA LYS A 221 -15.53 -19.86 -15.29
C LYS A 221 -15.94 -20.73 -14.11
N LYS A 222 -15.21 -20.71 -12.99
CA LYS A 222 -15.51 -21.54 -11.81
C LYS A 222 -16.87 -21.20 -11.17
N PRO A 223 -17.22 -19.92 -10.95
CA PRO A 223 -18.52 -19.55 -10.37
C PRO A 223 -19.71 -20.00 -11.22
N MET A 224 -19.54 -20.05 -12.56
CA MET A 224 -20.60 -20.52 -13.47
C MET A 224 -21.01 -21.97 -13.25
N PHE A 225 -20.08 -22.85 -12.86
CA PHE A 225 -20.43 -24.24 -12.58
C PHE A 225 -21.34 -24.36 -11.36
N TYR A 226 -21.12 -23.53 -10.33
CA TYR A 226 -21.99 -23.49 -9.16
C TYR A 226 -23.37 -22.90 -9.49
N LEU A 227 -23.42 -21.83 -10.29
CA LEU A 227 -24.69 -21.21 -10.70
C LEU A 227 -25.54 -22.16 -11.56
N ILE A 228 -24.92 -22.85 -12.53
CA ILE A 228 -25.60 -23.86 -13.36
C ILE A 228 -26.03 -25.05 -12.49
N GLY A 229 -25.18 -25.50 -11.57
CA GLY A 229 -25.52 -26.56 -10.62
C GLY A 229 -26.74 -26.21 -9.76
N ALA A 230 -26.83 -24.98 -9.26
CA ALA A 230 -27.98 -24.50 -8.49
C ALA A 230 -29.28 -24.48 -9.31
N VAL A 231 -29.22 -24.01 -10.57
CA VAL A 231 -30.39 -24.03 -11.47
C VAL A 231 -30.83 -25.46 -11.79
N LEU A 232 -29.89 -26.38 -12.01
CA LEU A 232 -30.21 -27.78 -12.24
C LEU A 232 -30.87 -28.41 -11.02
N LEU A 233 -30.35 -28.17 -9.81
CA LEU A 233 -30.98 -28.66 -8.58
C LEU A 233 -32.39 -28.10 -8.39
N PHE A 234 -32.60 -26.80 -8.62
CA PHE A 234 -33.92 -26.17 -8.57
C PHE A 234 -34.90 -26.73 -9.63
N ALA A 235 -34.39 -27.10 -10.81
CA ALA A 235 -35.19 -27.65 -11.90
C ALA A 235 -35.46 -29.17 -11.77
N ILE A 236 -34.71 -29.88 -10.92
CA ILE A 236 -34.89 -31.31 -10.64
C ILE A 236 -35.99 -31.54 -9.58
N ASP A 237 -36.26 -30.52 -8.75
CA ASP A 237 -37.28 -30.52 -7.69
C ASP A 237 -38.71 -30.85 -8.17
N PRO A 238 -39.16 -30.47 -9.39
CA PRO A 238 -40.48 -30.85 -9.91
C PRO A 238 -40.53 -32.21 -10.65
N VAL A 239 -39.39 -32.81 -11.03
CA VAL A 239 -39.36 -33.86 -12.09
C VAL A 239 -38.98 -35.25 -11.58
N THR A 240 -38.47 -35.39 -10.35
CA THR A 240 -37.87 -36.66 -9.88
C THR A 240 -38.44 -37.18 -8.56
N ILE A 241 -39.77 -37.21 -8.43
CA ILE A 241 -40.45 -38.12 -7.49
C ILE A 241 -41.28 -39.12 -8.30
N ASP A 242 -40.60 -39.94 -9.11
CA ASP A 242 -41.23 -41.16 -9.63
C ASP A 242 -40.23 -42.29 -9.98
N HIS A 243 -38.95 -42.17 -9.63
CA HIS A 243 -38.04 -43.32 -9.71
C HIS A 243 -36.94 -43.26 -8.65
N ASP A 244 -36.83 -44.37 -7.92
CA ASP A 244 -35.78 -44.71 -6.95
C ASP A 244 -34.36 -44.32 -7.40
N MET A 245 -33.62 -43.66 -6.51
CA MET A 245 -32.28 -44.11 -6.10
C MET A 245 -31.81 -43.38 -4.83
N PRO A 246 -31.18 -44.10 -3.87
CA PRO A 246 -30.56 -43.55 -2.68
C PRO A 246 -29.14 -43.04 -2.98
N GLY A 247 -28.72 -42.02 -2.23
CA GLY A 247 -27.33 -41.61 -2.11
C GLY A 247 -26.88 -40.60 -3.17
N ILE A 248 -26.73 -39.33 -2.75
CA ILE A 248 -25.66 -38.37 -3.05
C ILE A 248 -26.00 -37.12 -2.21
N PHE A 249 -25.65 -37.17 -0.93
CA PHE A 249 -25.62 -35.99 -0.04
C PHE A 249 -24.43 -36.15 0.93
N THR A 250 -23.24 -36.31 0.34
CA THR A 250 -21.94 -36.08 0.99
C THR A 250 -20.95 -35.81 -0.14
N ASN A 251 -20.89 -34.57 -0.62
CA ASN A 251 -19.74 -34.00 -1.35
C ASN A 251 -19.99 -32.51 -1.60
N MET A 252 -20.17 -31.74 -0.54
CA MET A 252 -20.03 -30.28 -0.57
C MET A 252 -19.75 -29.69 0.82
N ALA A 253 -19.09 -30.48 1.67
CA ALA A 253 -18.53 -30.04 2.94
C ALA A 253 -17.11 -30.60 3.21
N ASP A 254 -16.49 -31.26 2.22
CA ASP A 254 -15.07 -31.67 2.26
C ASP A 254 -14.38 -31.22 0.97
N SER A 255 -13.72 -30.07 1.03
CA SER A 255 -12.55 -29.74 0.19
C SER A 255 -11.76 -28.56 0.77
N ASP A 256 -11.75 -28.45 2.10
CA ASP A 256 -10.99 -27.44 2.83
C ASP A 256 -10.40 -28.03 4.15
N GLU A 257 -9.95 -29.30 4.22
CA GLU A 257 -9.08 -29.75 5.34
C GLU A 257 -8.36 -31.10 5.09
N GLU A 258 -7.14 -31.09 4.53
CA GLU A 258 -6.08 -32.02 4.98
C GLU A 258 -4.70 -31.46 4.55
N TYR A 259 -3.92 -30.97 5.52
CA TYR A 259 -2.57 -31.46 5.85
C TYR A 259 -1.77 -30.41 6.67
N ILE A 260 -2.05 -30.33 7.98
CA ILE A 260 -1.05 -29.93 8.99
C ILE A 260 -1.21 -30.86 10.21
N GLN A 261 -0.06 -31.34 10.68
CA GLN A 261 0.25 -32.08 11.91
C GLN A 261 0.13 -33.61 11.89
N ASP A 262 1.28 -34.25 11.61
CA ASP A 262 1.79 -35.31 12.50
C ASP A 262 3.07 -34.80 13.19
N LEU A 263 2.92 -34.45 14.47
CA LEU A 263 4.00 -34.45 15.45
C LEU A 263 3.78 -35.68 16.32
N SER A 264 4.53 -36.75 16.06
CA SER A 264 4.82 -37.77 17.07
C SER A 264 6.31 -38.07 17.03
N ASN A 265 6.97 -37.71 18.12
CA ASN A 265 8.26 -38.25 18.52
C ASN A 265 8.14 -39.77 18.59
N ASP A 266 9.02 -40.49 17.89
CA ASP A 266 9.60 -41.73 18.38
C ASP A 266 11.04 -41.81 17.84
N GLU A 267 11.97 -41.76 18.78
CA GLU A 267 13.37 -42.09 18.57
C GLU A 267 13.54 -43.59 18.29
N VAL A 268 14.70 -43.94 17.72
CA VAL A 268 15.56 -45.12 17.97
C VAL A 268 16.07 -45.74 16.67
N GLU A 269 17.36 -45.50 16.45
CA GLU A 269 18.42 -46.39 15.94
C GLU A 269 18.11 -47.38 14.81
N ALA A 270 18.90 -47.30 13.71
CA ALA A 270 20.05 -48.21 13.57
C ALA A 270 20.80 -48.00 12.24
N HIS A 271 22.12 -47.95 12.37
CA HIS A 271 23.12 -48.11 11.32
C HIS A 271 22.91 -49.34 10.40
N GLN A 272 23.27 -49.21 9.12
CA GLN A 272 24.25 -50.09 8.42
C GLN A 272 24.42 -49.65 6.95
N VAL A 273 25.57 -49.11 6.55
CA VAL A 273 26.75 -49.80 5.95
C VAL A 273 26.54 -50.28 4.51
N THR A 274 27.11 -49.48 3.59
CA THR A 274 27.83 -49.79 2.33
C THR A 274 27.77 -51.19 1.71
N ARG A 275 27.55 -51.21 0.38
CA ARG A 275 28.30 -51.91 -0.72
C ARG A 275 27.35 -51.97 -1.92
N GLY A 276 27.65 -51.55 -3.15
CA GLY A 276 28.89 -51.57 -3.91
C GLY A 276 28.72 -52.53 -5.09
N ALA A 277 28.54 -52.03 -6.31
CA ALA A 277 28.89 -52.67 -7.60
C ALA A 277 28.43 -51.82 -8.79
N GLY A 278 29.37 -51.37 -9.63
CA GLY A 278 29.12 -51.12 -11.07
C GLY A 278 29.50 -52.37 -11.88
N PRO A 279 29.76 -52.28 -13.19
CA PRO A 279 29.25 -51.34 -14.21
C PRO A 279 28.63 -52.11 -15.41
N GLY A 280 27.76 -51.47 -16.21
CA GLY A 280 27.20 -52.18 -17.37
C GLY A 280 26.30 -51.39 -18.30
N THR A 281 26.93 -50.83 -19.33
CA THR A 281 26.51 -50.76 -20.74
C THR A 281 25.20 -50.08 -21.19
N ARG A 282 25.41 -49.31 -22.27
CA ARG A 282 24.54 -49.03 -23.42
C ARG A 282 23.55 -47.86 -23.32
N ALA A 283 24.00 -46.78 -23.96
CA ALA A 283 23.19 -45.75 -24.57
C ALA A 283 22.01 -46.34 -25.36
N SER A 284 20.82 -45.89 -25.00
CA SER A 284 19.64 -45.89 -25.86
C SER A 284 19.06 -44.48 -25.78
N GLY A 285 19.14 -43.76 -26.90
CA GLY A 285 18.49 -42.47 -27.06
C GLY A 285 16.99 -42.63 -26.85
N LYS A 286 16.47 -42.04 -25.78
CA LYS A 286 15.04 -41.88 -25.57
C LYS A 286 14.64 -40.47 -25.94
N SER A 287 13.68 -40.44 -26.86
CA SER A 287 12.98 -39.27 -27.35
C SER A 287 12.55 -38.35 -26.21
N VAL A 288 12.73 -37.04 -26.45
CA VAL A 288 12.15 -35.98 -25.64
C VAL A 288 10.63 -36.09 -25.75
N ARG A 289 10.01 -36.89 -24.87
CA ARG A 289 8.62 -36.66 -24.47
C ARG A 289 8.65 -35.36 -23.70
N ARG A 290 8.06 -34.34 -24.32
CA ARG A 290 7.68 -33.06 -23.71
C ARG A 290 6.63 -33.39 -22.62
N GLY A 291 7.12 -33.88 -21.49
CA GLY A 291 6.37 -34.12 -20.28
C GLY A 291 6.05 -32.78 -19.64
N GLN A 292 4.78 -32.65 -19.26
CA GLN A 292 4.23 -31.60 -18.41
C GLN A 292 5.28 -30.97 -17.50
N GLN A 293 5.67 -29.73 -17.80
CA GLN A 293 6.28 -28.88 -16.79
C GLN A 293 5.17 -28.54 -15.81
N GLY A 294 5.17 -29.25 -14.68
CA GLY A 294 4.41 -28.88 -13.51
C GLY A 294 4.76 -27.46 -13.10
N TRP A 295 3.76 -26.74 -12.60
CA TRP A 295 3.89 -25.39 -12.03
C TRP A 295 4.66 -25.43 -10.69
N GLU A 296 5.82 -26.09 -10.65
CA GLU A 296 6.78 -25.87 -9.57
C GLU A 296 7.51 -24.57 -9.89
N VAL A 297 6.89 -23.47 -9.47
CA VAL A 297 7.58 -22.21 -9.24
C VAL A 297 8.78 -22.56 -8.37
N THR A 298 9.99 -22.37 -8.91
CA THR A 298 11.25 -22.49 -8.18
C THR A 298 11.07 -21.84 -6.82
N ARG A 299 11.08 -22.65 -5.76
CA ARG A 299 10.79 -22.14 -4.43
C ARG A 299 11.90 -21.16 -4.08
N THR A 300 11.56 -19.92 -3.77
CA THR A 300 12.55 -18.85 -3.52
C THR A 300 13.58 -19.22 -2.44
N TRP A 301 13.20 -20.12 -1.52
CA TRP A 301 14.03 -20.69 -0.46
C TRP A 301 15.12 -21.66 -0.94
N GLU A 302 15.01 -22.27 -2.13
CA GLU A 302 16.06 -23.12 -2.71
C GLU A 302 17.32 -22.33 -3.09
N ASN A 303 17.22 -20.99 -3.17
CA ASN A 303 18.35 -20.11 -3.43
C ASN A 303 19.15 -19.75 -2.15
N VAL A 304 18.68 -20.14 -0.97
CA VAL A 304 19.40 -19.95 0.29
C VAL A 304 20.28 -21.18 0.50
N VAL A 305 21.56 -21.05 0.18
CA VAL A 305 22.54 -22.12 0.30
C VAL A 305 23.01 -22.18 1.75
N GLU A 306 22.92 -23.37 2.36
CA GLU A 306 23.52 -23.65 3.67
C GLU A 306 25.05 -23.56 3.57
N GLY A 307 25.67 -22.90 4.55
CA GLY A 307 27.13 -22.81 4.65
C GLY A 307 27.77 -24.18 4.87
N ALA A 308 29.10 -24.25 4.73
CA ALA A 308 29.88 -25.48 4.97
C ALA A 308 29.78 -26.02 6.41
N ASP A 309 29.29 -25.20 7.33
CA ASP A 309 28.99 -25.45 8.74
C ASP A 309 27.54 -25.91 8.98
N GLY A 310 26.72 -26.03 7.93
CA GLY A 310 25.30 -26.40 8.02
C GLY A 310 24.39 -25.26 8.52
N THR A 311 24.88 -24.03 8.62
CA THR A 311 24.08 -22.86 9.01
C THR A 311 23.88 -21.89 7.85
N ILE A 312 22.74 -21.20 7.82
CA ILE A 312 22.41 -20.18 6.78
C ILE A 312 22.98 -18.78 7.09
N SER A 313 23.75 -18.64 8.17
CA SER A 313 24.19 -17.36 8.73
C SER A 313 25.02 -16.53 7.74
N SER A 314 26.01 -17.16 7.09
CA SER A 314 26.91 -16.51 6.13
C SER A 314 26.20 -15.98 4.87
N THR A 315 25.18 -16.68 4.38
CA THR A 315 24.40 -16.27 3.21
C THR A 315 23.47 -15.09 3.54
N VAL A 316 22.86 -15.10 4.73
CA VAL A 316 22.03 -13.98 5.21
C VAL A 316 22.87 -12.74 5.48
N GLU A 317 24.05 -12.90 6.09
CA GLU A 317 24.98 -11.80 6.35
C GLU A 317 25.47 -11.16 5.03
N GLY A 318 25.82 -11.97 4.03
CA GLY A 318 26.18 -11.47 2.69
C GLY A 318 25.02 -10.74 1.98
N LEU A 319 23.78 -11.20 2.13
CA LEU A 319 22.59 -10.52 1.58
C LEU A 319 22.30 -9.20 2.31
N LEU A 320 22.50 -9.14 3.63
CA LEU A 320 22.37 -7.92 4.42
C LEU A 320 23.46 -6.90 4.05
N GLU A 321 24.71 -7.34 3.89
CA GLU A 321 25.81 -6.49 3.42
C GLU A 321 25.59 -5.97 1.99
N ALA A 322 25.08 -6.81 1.09
CA ALA A 322 24.65 -6.43 -0.25
C ALA A 322 23.56 -5.35 -0.22
N GLY A 323 22.56 -5.50 0.66
CA GLY A 323 21.51 -4.50 0.87
C GLY A 323 22.06 -3.17 1.39
N LYS A 324 22.99 -3.21 2.36
CA LYS A 324 23.69 -2.02 2.88
C LYS A 324 24.51 -1.32 1.78
N ARG A 325 25.27 -2.06 0.97
CA ARG A 325 26.13 -1.46 -0.08
C ARG A 325 25.37 -0.97 -1.30
N LYS A 326 24.26 -1.61 -1.68
CA LYS A 326 23.37 -1.08 -2.74
C LYS A 326 22.80 0.30 -2.38
N ARG A 327 22.59 0.60 -1.09
CA ARG A 327 22.20 1.94 -0.59
C ARG A 327 23.35 2.95 -0.57
N LEU A 328 24.60 2.47 -0.56
CA LEU A 328 25.82 3.28 -0.45
C LEU A 328 26.39 3.76 -1.78
N LEU A 329 26.09 3.08 -2.90
CA LEU A 329 26.55 3.46 -4.23
C LEU A 329 25.85 4.74 -4.70
N LYS A 330 26.19 5.85 -4.04
CA LYS A 330 25.75 7.19 -4.37
C LYS A 330 26.61 7.71 -5.51
N ASP A 331 26.00 8.54 -6.35
CA ASP A 331 26.75 9.31 -7.33
C ASP A 331 27.62 10.33 -6.56
N THR A 332 28.93 10.18 -6.70
CA THR A 332 29.94 11.03 -6.06
C THR A 332 30.47 12.10 -7.00
N THR A 333 29.83 12.29 -8.16
CA THR A 333 30.18 13.38 -9.07
C THR A 333 29.94 14.73 -8.39
N PRO A 334 30.96 15.61 -8.34
CA PRO A 334 30.79 16.94 -7.80
C PRO A 334 30.00 17.77 -8.81
N VAL A 335 28.74 18.03 -8.48
CA VAL A 335 27.80 18.82 -9.30
C VAL A 335 27.34 20.04 -8.52
N GLN A 336 26.95 21.10 -9.24
CA GLN A 336 26.33 22.26 -8.60
C GLN A 336 24.97 21.86 -8.03
N ARG A 337 24.78 22.13 -6.74
CA ARG A 337 23.55 21.81 -6.00
C ARG A 337 22.91 23.06 -5.40
N GLY A 338 21.59 23.05 -5.29
CA GLY A 338 20.83 24.11 -4.61
C GLY A 338 20.84 23.91 -3.09
N ILE A 339 21.80 24.50 -2.38
CA ILE A 339 21.94 24.31 -0.93
C ILE A 339 20.87 25.05 -0.12
N ILE A 340 20.42 26.23 -0.59
CA ILE A 340 19.32 26.98 0.03
C ILE A 340 18.02 26.49 -0.61
N ARG A 341 17.20 25.76 0.16
CA ARG A 341 15.97 25.14 -0.34
C ARG A 341 14.75 25.70 0.37
N HIS A 342 13.70 25.96 -0.38
CA HIS A 342 12.36 26.26 0.14
C HIS A 342 11.44 25.11 -0.29
N LEU A 343 11.20 24.19 0.64
CA LEU A 343 10.45 22.96 0.36
C LEU A 343 9.05 23.03 0.97
N ILE A 344 8.03 22.66 0.21
CA ILE A 344 6.67 22.45 0.71
C ILE A 344 6.37 20.96 0.68
N LEU A 345 6.11 20.38 1.86
CA LEU A 345 5.65 19.01 2.02
C LEU A 345 4.12 18.99 1.95
N ILE A 346 3.58 18.36 0.91
CA ILE A 346 2.15 18.14 0.73
C ILE A 346 1.82 16.70 1.12
N ILE A 347 0.94 16.53 2.09
CA ILE A 347 0.52 15.23 2.62
C ILE A 347 -0.94 14.97 2.27
N ASP A 348 -1.22 13.80 1.69
CA ASP A 348 -2.57 13.30 1.55
C ASP A 348 -3.16 12.92 2.92
N LEU A 349 -4.30 13.52 3.28
CA LEU A 349 -5.08 13.24 4.49
C LEU A 349 -6.52 12.79 4.13
N SER A 350 -6.70 12.23 2.93
CA SER A 350 -7.98 11.72 2.42
C SER A 350 -8.34 10.35 2.99
N SER A 351 -9.59 9.92 2.81
CA SER A 351 -10.07 8.61 3.28
C SER A 351 -9.24 7.43 2.76
N ALA A 352 -8.59 7.54 1.58
CA ALA A 352 -7.69 6.53 1.01
C ALA A 352 -6.47 6.22 1.90
N MET A 353 -6.10 7.13 2.80
CA MET A 353 -5.00 6.95 3.75
C MET A 353 -5.39 6.09 4.96
N SER A 354 -6.68 5.81 5.14
CA SER A 354 -7.15 4.89 6.19
C SER A 354 -6.89 3.41 5.87
N GLU A 355 -6.52 3.11 4.62
CA GLU A 355 -6.19 1.75 4.17
C GLU A 355 -4.97 1.16 4.89
N LYS A 356 -5.00 -0.16 5.08
CA LYS A 356 -4.00 -0.96 5.82
C LYS A 356 -2.97 -1.65 4.92
N ASP A 357 -2.65 -1.02 3.80
CA ASP A 357 -1.62 -1.48 2.87
C ASP A 357 -0.22 -1.40 3.50
N LEU A 358 0.02 -0.32 4.27
CA LEU A 358 1.20 -0.14 5.11
C LEU A 358 0.77 -0.16 6.59
N LEU A 359 1.58 -0.74 7.47
CA LEU A 359 1.18 -0.95 8.86
C LEU A 359 1.52 0.28 9.75
N PRO A 360 0.63 0.68 10.67
CA PRO A 360 -0.73 0.17 10.91
C PRO A 360 -1.78 0.66 9.91
N THR A 361 -1.63 1.87 9.37
CA THR A 361 -2.36 2.42 8.22
C THR A 361 -1.40 3.30 7.43
N ARG A 362 -1.71 3.54 6.14
CA ARG A 362 -0.94 4.51 5.31
C ARG A 362 -0.80 5.85 6.03
N TYR A 363 -1.89 6.36 6.60
CA TYR A 363 -1.94 7.62 7.34
C TYR A 363 -0.91 7.70 8.47
N LEU A 364 -0.95 6.74 9.40
CA LEU A 364 -0.09 6.78 10.59
C LEU A 364 1.38 6.58 10.23
N LEU A 365 1.67 5.73 9.24
CA LEU A 365 3.04 5.54 8.76
C LEU A 365 3.57 6.78 8.05
N THR A 366 2.77 7.42 7.19
CA THR A 366 3.15 8.67 6.53
C THR A 366 3.44 9.78 7.53
N LEU A 367 2.63 9.95 8.58
CA LEU A 367 2.90 10.94 9.63
C LEU A 367 4.19 10.66 10.41
N ARG A 368 4.53 9.38 10.62
CA ARG A 368 5.78 8.98 11.28
C ARG A 368 6.99 9.30 10.39
N TYR A 369 6.97 8.86 9.13
CA TYR A 369 8.07 9.13 8.20
C TYR A 369 8.20 10.61 7.85
N ALA A 370 7.11 11.39 7.87
CA ALA A 370 7.18 12.84 7.76
C ALA A 370 7.93 13.48 8.94
N GLN A 371 7.74 13.01 10.18
CA GLN A 371 8.49 13.48 11.36
C GLN A 371 9.98 13.11 11.27
N ASP A 372 10.27 11.87 10.87
CA ASP A 372 11.64 11.41 10.67
C ASP A 372 12.31 12.22 9.54
N PHE A 373 11.59 12.45 8.44
CA PHE A 373 12.04 13.28 7.32
C PHE A 373 12.34 14.71 7.74
N ILE A 374 11.50 15.36 8.55
CA ILE A 374 11.76 16.72 9.03
C ILE A 374 13.06 16.79 9.80
N THR A 375 13.27 15.84 10.71
CA THR A 375 14.47 15.78 11.54
C THR A 375 15.72 15.59 10.68
N GLU A 376 15.69 14.61 9.77
CA GLU A 376 16.78 14.33 8.83
C GLU A 376 17.01 15.49 7.83
N PHE A 377 15.95 16.12 7.35
CA PHE A 377 16.01 17.22 6.40
C PHE A 377 16.72 18.43 7.00
N PHE A 378 16.36 18.85 8.22
CA PHE A 378 17.03 19.97 8.90
C PHE A 378 18.41 19.60 9.44
N GLU A 379 18.66 18.32 9.69
CA GLU A 379 20.00 17.82 9.94
C GLU A 379 20.86 17.98 8.68
N GLN A 380 20.47 17.48 7.52
CA GLN A 380 21.30 17.61 6.32
C GLN A 380 21.32 19.04 5.72
N ASN A 381 20.21 19.78 5.87
CA ASN A 381 19.97 21.08 5.24
C ASN A 381 19.57 22.15 6.27
N PRO A 382 20.49 22.58 7.16
CA PRO A 382 20.13 23.47 8.26
C PRO A 382 19.67 24.85 7.81
N ILE A 383 20.13 25.36 6.65
CA ILE A 383 19.75 26.70 6.14
C ILE A 383 18.48 26.71 5.28
N SER A 384 17.89 25.54 5.06
CA SER A 384 16.66 25.40 4.27
C SER A 384 15.43 25.73 5.10
N GLN A 385 14.32 25.97 4.41
CA GLN A 385 13.03 26.21 5.02
C GLN A 385 12.04 25.16 4.55
N LEU A 386 11.15 24.75 5.45
CA LEU A 386 10.10 23.78 5.19
C LEU A 386 8.73 24.40 5.50
N GLY A 387 7.71 24.08 4.72
CA GLY A 387 6.30 24.29 5.07
C GLY A 387 5.50 23.01 4.85
N ILE A 388 4.34 22.87 5.52
CA ILE A 388 3.52 21.65 5.43
C ILE A 388 2.08 21.99 5.08
N ILE A 389 1.55 21.32 4.05
CA ILE A 389 0.17 21.42 3.58
C ILE A 389 -0.44 20.01 3.60
N GLY A 390 -1.68 19.90 4.08
CA GLY A 390 -2.48 18.68 4.06
C GLY A 390 -3.62 18.79 3.06
N MET A 391 -3.97 17.69 2.39
CA MET A 391 -5.16 17.61 1.53
C MET A 391 -6.25 16.82 2.26
N ARG A 392 -7.35 17.47 2.61
CA ARG A 392 -8.43 16.87 3.39
C ARG A 392 -9.78 17.43 2.95
N ASP A 393 -10.80 16.59 2.84
CA ASP A 393 -12.18 17.02 2.52
C ASP A 393 -12.29 17.87 1.23
N GLY A 394 -11.47 17.58 0.22
CA GLY A 394 -11.41 18.32 -1.04
C GLY A 394 -10.75 19.70 -0.96
N LEU A 395 -10.13 20.03 0.18
CA LEU A 395 -9.49 21.30 0.45
C LEU A 395 -8.00 21.13 0.76
N ALA A 396 -7.24 22.20 0.54
CA ALA A 396 -5.87 22.32 1.03
C ALA A 396 -5.86 23.03 2.38
N VAL A 397 -5.26 22.38 3.38
CA VAL A 397 -5.16 22.88 4.76
C VAL A 397 -3.71 23.14 5.07
N ARG A 398 -3.38 24.37 5.48
CA ARG A 398 -2.03 24.71 5.93
C ARG A 398 -1.80 24.17 7.34
N ILE A 399 -0.88 23.22 7.48
CA ILE A 399 -0.54 22.58 8.76
C ILE A 399 0.56 23.36 9.47
N SER A 400 1.58 23.80 8.71
CA SER A 400 2.69 24.60 9.21
C SER A 400 3.12 25.64 8.17
N ASP A 401 3.44 26.84 8.64
CA ASP A 401 4.01 27.91 7.82
C ASP A 401 5.47 27.64 7.45
N ILE A 402 5.98 28.31 6.40
CA ILE A 402 7.38 28.17 6.00
C ILE A 402 8.28 28.65 7.14
N SER A 403 9.06 27.74 7.74
CA SER A 403 10.01 28.07 8.81
C SER A 403 11.26 27.19 8.76
N GLY A 404 12.33 27.66 9.39
CA GLY A 404 13.60 26.94 9.52
C GLY A 404 13.74 26.13 10.82
N ASN A 405 12.70 26.08 11.65
CA ASN A 405 12.73 25.42 12.96
C ASN A 405 11.94 24.10 12.91
N PRO A 406 12.58 22.94 13.18
CA PRO A 406 11.92 21.63 13.14
C PRO A 406 10.68 21.53 14.05
N ASN A 407 10.69 22.16 15.22
CA ASN A 407 9.62 22.03 16.21
C ASN A 407 8.30 22.65 15.74
N ASP A 408 8.37 23.69 14.92
CA ASP A 408 7.19 24.36 14.37
C ASP A 408 6.43 23.43 13.42
N HIS A 409 7.10 22.40 12.88
CA HIS A 409 6.54 21.40 11.97
C HIS A 409 6.11 20.12 12.70
N ILE A 410 6.95 19.63 13.63
CA ILE A 410 6.71 18.39 14.36
C ILE A 410 5.47 18.49 15.27
N GLY A 411 5.31 19.62 15.97
CA GLY A 411 4.17 19.84 16.88
C GLY A 411 2.80 19.70 16.19
N PRO A 412 2.54 20.44 15.09
CA PRO A 412 1.31 20.29 14.31
C PRO A 412 1.10 18.88 13.74
N LEU A 413 2.15 18.21 13.25
CA LEU A 413 2.03 16.82 12.76
C LEU A 413 1.65 15.84 13.87
N GLN A 414 2.16 16.02 15.09
CA GLN A 414 1.76 15.19 16.23
C GLN A 414 0.28 15.39 16.58
N ALA A 415 -0.24 16.62 16.47
CA ALA A 415 -1.66 16.89 16.68
C ALA A 415 -2.56 16.16 15.67
N LEU A 416 -2.10 15.97 14.42
CA LEU A 416 -2.84 15.23 13.39
C LEU A 416 -3.00 13.74 13.72
N ARG A 417 -2.12 13.13 14.51
CA ARG A 417 -2.24 11.70 14.89
C ARG A 417 -3.54 11.38 15.62
N THR A 418 -4.15 12.37 16.27
CA THR A 418 -5.43 12.22 16.98
C THR A 418 -6.65 12.38 16.06
N GLN A 419 -6.44 12.81 14.82
CA GLN A 419 -7.48 13.07 13.84
C GLN A 419 -7.47 11.97 12.78
N ASP A 420 -8.65 11.54 12.36
CA ASP A 420 -8.78 10.58 11.25
C ASP A 420 -8.74 11.28 9.88
N PRO A 421 -8.10 10.65 8.88
CA PRO A 421 -8.09 11.16 7.51
C PRO A 421 -9.49 10.99 6.89
N LYS A 422 -9.98 12.03 6.19
CA LYS A 422 -11.37 12.11 5.69
C LYS A 422 -11.46 12.84 4.36
N GLY A 423 -12.53 12.52 3.63
CA GLY A 423 -12.88 13.12 2.35
C GLY A 423 -11.86 12.81 1.25
N HIS A 424 -11.77 13.72 0.28
CA HIS A 424 -10.92 13.53 -0.92
C HIS A 424 -9.68 14.44 -0.88
N ALA A 425 -8.63 14.05 -1.61
CA ALA A 425 -7.48 14.90 -1.84
C ALA A 425 -7.78 15.94 -2.93
N SER A 426 -7.21 17.14 -2.84
CA SER A 426 -7.26 18.17 -3.89
C SER A 426 -5.87 18.69 -4.20
N LEU A 427 -5.31 18.23 -5.32
CA LEU A 427 -3.99 18.61 -5.80
C LEU A 427 -3.94 20.07 -6.22
N GLN A 428 -4.94 20.57 -6.93
CA GLN A 428 -4.96 21.94 -7.44
C GLN A 428 -4.87 22.96 -6.30
N ASN A 429 -5.76 22.82 -5.30
CA ASN A 429 -5.77 23.72 -4.14
C ASN A 429 -4.44 23.66 -3.36
N ALA A 430 -3.85 22.47 -3.23
CA ALA A 430 -2.60 22.29 -2.51
C ALA A 430 -1.42 22.91 -3.26
N LEU A 431 -1.36 22.73 -4.58
CA LEU A 431 -0.34 23.29 -5.45
C LEU A 431 -0.44 24.81 -5.56
N ASP A 432 -1.65 25.37 -5.62
CA ASP A 432 -1.86 26.82 -5.62
C ASP A 432 -1.47 27.45 -4.28
N MET A 433 -1.78 26.79 -3.16
CA MET A 433 -1.33 27.20 -1.84
C MET A 433 0.20 27.11 -1.70
N ALA A 434 0.82 26.04 -2.21
CA ALA A 434 2.27 25.89 -2.23
C ALA A 434 2.94 26.99 -3.06
N ARG A 435 2.40 27.29 -4.25
CA ARG A 435 2.87 28.38 -5.12
C ARG A 435 2.76 29.74 -4.42
N ALA A 436 1.65 30.01 -3.74
CA ALA A 436 1.47 31.24 -2.99
C ALA A 436 2.46 31.36 -1.82
N ALA A 437 2.71 30.27 -1.09
CA ALA A 437 3.68 30.24 0.00
C ALA A 437 5.13 30.49 -0.51
N LEU A 438 5.47 29.93 -1.67
CA LEU A 438 6.79 30.07 -2.31
C LEU A 438 6.96 31.37 -3.12
N PHE A 439 5.93 32.21 -3.24
CA PHE A 439 5.98 33.41 -4.07
C PHE A 439 7.05 34.42 -3.59
N HIS A 440 7.18 34.57 -2.27
CA HIS A 440 8.18 35.44 -1.65
C HIS A 440 9.54 34.76 -1.44
N ALA A 441 9.69 33.49 -1.82
CA ALA A 441 10.96 32.80 -1.74
C ALA A 441 11.97 33.47 -2.70
N PRO A 442 13.15 33.87 -2.20
CA PRO A 442 14.16 34.52 -3.04
C PRO A 442 14.55 33.67 -4.25
N SER A 443 14.98 34.32 -5.33
CA SER A 443 15.36 33.65 -6.59
C SER A 443 16.65 32.83 -6.52
N HIS A 444 17.47 33.02 -5.48
CA HIS A 444 18.71 32.28 -5.27
C HIS A 444 18.51 30.93 -4.58
N GLY A 445 17.32 30.68 -4.01
CA GLY A 445 16.96 29.40 -3.42
C GLY A 445 16.17 28.54 -4.40
N THR A 446 16.28 27.22 -4.26
CA THR A 446 15.39 26.30 -4.98
C THR A 446 13.99 26.34 -4.38
N ARG A 447 12.98 26.25 -5.23
CA ARG A 447 11.56 26.19 -4.85
C ARG A 447 11.06 24.79 -5.15
N GLU A 448 10.71 24.05 -4.12
CA GLU A 448 10.51 22.60 -4.22
C GLU A 448 9.18 22.20 -3.58
N VAL A 449 8.52 21.21 -4.19
CA VAL A 449 7.31 20.59 -3.64
C VAL A 449 7.53 19.08 -3.55
N LEU A 450 7.37 18.52 -2.35
CA LEU A 450 7.32 17.08 -2.13
C LEU A 450 5.88 16.68 -1.86
N LEU A 451 5.30 15.91 -2.78
CA LEU A 451 3.92 15.41 -2.66
C LEU A 451 3.93 13.94 -2.26
N ILE A 452 3.36 13.61 -1.10
CA ILE A 452 3.05 12.24 -0.70
C ILE A 452 1.59 11.96 -1.02
N PHE A 453 1.33 11.13 -2.03
CA PHE A 453 0.00 10.87 -2.58
C PHE A 453 -0.40 9.41 -2.38
N GLY A 454 -1.42 9.17 -1.56
CA GLY A 454 -1.93 7.83 -1.29
C GLY A 454 -3.18 7.48 -2.10
N SER A 455 -4.02 8.47 -2.37
CA SER A 455 -5.21 8.33 -3.22
C SER A 455 -4.83 8.06 -4.68
N LEU A 456 -5.75 7.46 -5.43
CA LEU A 456 -5.67 7.34 -6.89
C LEU A 456 -6.50 8.41 -7.62
N LEU A 457 -7.23 9.22 -6.86
CA LEU A 457 -8.15 10.24 -7.33
C LEU A 457 -7.88 11.58 -6.62
N SER A 458 -7.94 12.67 -7.38
CA SER A 458 -7.96 14.05 -6.88
C SER A 458 -9.29 14.71 -7.25
N SER A 459 -9.86 15.46 -6.32
CA SER A 459 -11.07 16.26 -6.51
C SER A 459 -10.67 17.74 -6.58
N ASP A 460 -10.59 18.26 -7.80
CA ASP A 460 -10.09 19.61 -8.07
C ASP A 460 -11.20 20.50 -8.68
N PRO A 461 -11.27 21.79 -8.32
CA PRO A 461 -12.34 22.68 -8.78
C PRO A 461 -12.22 23.10 -10.26
N GLY A 462 -11.03 23.05 -10.85
CA GLY A 462 -10.77 23.49 -12.22
C GLY A 462 -9.74 22.63 -12.95
N ASP A 463 -9.20 23.15 -14.05
CA ASP A 463 -8.20 22.45 -14.85
C ASP A 463 -6.80 22.51 -14.21
N ILE A 464 -6.35 21.37 -13.68
CA ILE A 464 -5.04 21.23 -13.06
C ILE A 464 -3.87 21.53 -14.02
N PHE A 465 -4.04 21.38 -15.33
CA PHE A 465 -2.96 21.69 -16.28
C PHE A 465 -2.61 23.18 -16.33
N SER A 466 -3.58 24.06 -16.02
CA SER A 466 -3.33 25.49 -15.87
C SER A 466 -2.43 25.79 -14.67
N THR A 467 -2.69 25.14 -13.53
CA THR A 467 -1.86 25.21 -12.32
C THR A 467 -0.47 24.63 -12.56
N ILE A 468 -0.34 23.51 -13.28
CA ILE A 468 0.97 22.96 -13.66
C ILE A 468 1.78 23.97 -14.48
N THR A 469 1.15 24.64 -15.46
CA THR A 469 1.81 25.70 -16.25
C THR A 469 2.23 26.88 -15.36
N ALA A 470 1.40 27.26 -14.38
CA ALA A 470 1.74 28.32 -13.42
C ALA A 470 2.92 27.95 -12.50
N LEU A 471 3.04 26.68 -12.10
CA LEU A 471 4.18 26.17 -11.32
C LEU A 471 5.47 26.23 -12.14
N VAL A 472 5.42 25.80 -13.41
CA VAL A 472 6.56 25.88 -14.34
C VAL A 472 7.00 27.33 -14.53
N ALA A 473 6.06 28.25 -14.73
CA ALA A 473 6.35 29.68 -14.82
C ALA A 473 6.99 30.26 -13.55
N SER A 474 6.66 29.67 -12.38
CA SER A 474 7.22 30.06 -11.09
C SER A 474 8.55 29.36 -10.74
N ALA A 475 9.08 28.53 -11.65
CA ALA A 475 10.28 27.71 -11.48
C ALA A 475 10.23 26.81 -10.22
N ILE A 476 9.08 26.18 -9.98
CA ILE A 476 8.88 25.25 -8.87
C ILE A 476 9.07 23.81 -9.37
N THR A 477 10.01 23.09 -8.77
CA THR A 477 10.23 21.66 -9.03
C THR A 477 9.33 20.81 -8.14
N THR A 478 8.79 19.71 -8.67
CA THR A 478 7.90 18.83 -7.90
C THR A 478 8.39 17.39 -7.92
N THR A 479 8.46 16.76 -6.75
CA THR A 479 8.75 15.34 -6.57
C THR A 479 7.52 14.66 -5.96
N VAL A 480 7.14 13.50 -6.49
CA VAL A 480 5.95 12.77 -6.04
C VAL A 480 6.34 11.39 -5.51
N VAL A 481 5.80 11.04 -4.34
CA VAL A 481 5.85 9.70 -3.77
C VAL A 481 4.43 9.16 -3.74
N GLY A 482 4.13 8.22 -4.64
CA GLY A 482 2.85 7.52 -4.70
C GLY A 482 2.87 6.27 -3.82
N LEU A 483 1.82 6.03 -3.03
CA LEU A 483 1.79 4.85 -2.15
C LEU A 483 1.34 3.56 -2.84
N ALA A 484 0.38 3.63 -3.77
CA ALA A 484 -0.23 2.44 -4.39
C ALA A 484 0.16 2.28 -5.86
N ALA A 485 -0.09 3.29 -6.68
CA ALA A 485 0.13 3.22 -8.13
C ALA A 485 0.61 4.56 -8.70
N GLN A 486 1.01 4.52 -9.97
CA GLN A 486 1.36 5.72 -10.73
C GLN A 486 0.09 6.40 -11.27
N VAL A 487 -0.10 7.69 -10.95
CA VAL A 487 -1.20 8.51 -11.46
C VAL A 487 -0.71 9.35 -12.64
N ALA A 488 -1.41 9.29 -13.76
CA ALA A 488 -0.99 9.95 -15.00
C ALA A 488 -0.82 11.48 -14.86
N ILE A 489 -1.69 12.13 -14.07
CA ILE A 489 -1.59 13.56 -13.78
C ILE A 489 -0.33 13.88 -12.97
N CYS A 490 -0.02 13.10 -11.93
CA CYS A 490 1.21 13.26 -11.15
C CYS A 490 2.47 13.03 -12.01
N ARG A 491 2.45 12.04 -12.92
CA ARG A 491 3.53 11.83 -13.89
C ARG A 491 3.73 13.06 -14.80
N THR A 492 2.64 13.66 -15.27
CA THR A 492 2.69 14.86 -16.12
C THR A 492 3.17 16.10 -15.36
N LEU A 493 2.73 16.26 -14.11
CA LEU A 493 3.19 17.31 -13.20
C LEU A 493 4.71 17.24 -13.01
N VAL A 494 5.24 16.07 -12.66
CA VAL A 494 6.69 15.87 -12.46
C VAL A 494 7.46 16.08 -13.76
N ALA A 495 6.99 15.55 -14.88
CA ALA A 495 7.64 15.68 -16.18
C ALA A 495 7.74 17.15 -16.65
N ARG A 496 6.72 17.97 -16.36
CA ARG A 496 6.71 19.39 -16.76
C ARG A 496 7.50 20.28 -15.81
N THR A 497 7.50 19.97 -14.51
CA THR A 497 8.18 20.79 -13.49
C THR A 497 9.68 20.49 -13.36
N ASN A 498 10.15 19.35 -13.87
CA ASN A 498 11.56 18.96 -13.84
C ASN A 498 12.11 18.78 -15.27
N PRO A 499 12.43 19.86 -15.99
CA PRO A 499 12.98 19.76 -17.33
C PRO A 499 14.34 19.05 -17.32
N GLY A 500 14.47 18.01 -18.15
CA GLY A 500 15.72 17.24 -18.31
C GLY A 500 15.89 16.07 -17.33
N VAL A 501 14.98 15.88 -16.38
CA VAL A 501 14.97 14.71 -15.48
C VAL A 501 13.87 13.74 -15.96
N PRO A 502 14.15 12.44 -16.14
CA PRO A 502 13.13 11.45 -16.45
C PRO A 502 12.02 11.45 -15.38
N ALA A 503 10.76 11.43 -15.81
CA ALA A 503 9.63 11.48 -14.89
C ALA A 503 9.63 10.34 -13.85
N ASP A 504 10.19 9.18 -14.21
CA ASP A 504 10.26 8.01 -13.34
C ASP A 504 11.34 8.14 -12.23
N GLU A 505 12.26 9.11 -12.32
CA GLU A 505 13.24 9.40 -11.27
C GLU A 505 12.66 10.33 -10.19
N ALA A 506 11.83 11.30 -10.59
CA ALA A 506 11.18 12.24 -9.68
C ALA A 506 9.75 11.81 -9.25
N TYR A 507 9.25 10.69 -9.79
CA TYR A 507 8.03 10.03 -9.31
C TYR A 507 8.31 8.58 -8.90
N GLY A 508 8.48 8.37 -7.59
CA GLY A 508 8.60 7.04 -7.00
C GLY A 508 7.26 6.45 -6.55
N VAL A 509 7.05 5.15 -6.77
CA VAL A 509 5.92 4.40 -6.22
C VAL A 509 6.42 3.46 -5.12
N ALA A 510 5.85 3.57 -3.92
CA ALA A 510 6.20 2.73 -2.79
C ALA A 510 5.83 1.27 -3.09
N LEU A 511 6.73 0.35 -2.75
CA LEU A 511 6.52 -1.10 -2.91
C LEU A 511 6.38 -1.81 -1.57
N ASN A 512 7.05 -1.28 -0.55
CA ASN A 512 7.02 -1.73 0.83
C ASN A 512 7.37 -0.55 1.74
N GLU A 513 7.25 -0.73 3.05
CA GLU A 513 7.51 0.31 4.06
C GLU A 513 8.93 0.88 3.95
N GLN A 514 9.92 0.02 3.70
CA GLN A 514 11.31 0.44 3.59
C GLN A 514 11.57 1.28 2.34
N HIS A 515 11.01 0.87 1.19
CA HIS A 515 11.10 1.62 -0.05
C HIS A 515 10.37 2.95 0.06
N PHE A 516 9.21 3.00 0.73
CA PHE A 516 8.52 4.24 1.02
C PHE A 516 9.41 5.20 1.82
N ARG A 517 10.05 4.70 2.89
CA ARG A 517 11.02 5.49 3.67
C ARG A 517 12.18 5.97 2.79
N ASP A 518 12.78 5.09 2.00
CA ASP A 518 13.92 5.41 1.15
C ASP A 518 13.56 6.51 0.12
N LEU A 519 12.36 6.47 -0.47
CA LEU A 519 11.85 7.49 -1.40
C LEU A 519 11.68 8.86 -0.73
N VAL A 520 11.10 8.91 0.47
CA VAL A 520 10.92 10.17 1.22
C VAL A 520 12.29 10.72 1.64
N MET A 521 13.18 9.86 2.12
CA MET A 521 14.52 10.27 2.58
C MET A 521 15.44 10.67 1.43
N HIS A 522 15.24 10.17 0.20
CA HIS A 522 16.02 10.60 -0.96
C HIS A 522 15.95 12.12 -1.18
N VAL A 523 14.81 12.73 -0.85
CA VAL A 523 14.57 14.18 -1.00
C VAL A 523 15.40 15.03 -0.02
N THR A 524 15.98 14.44 1.02
CA THR A 524 16.89 15.20 1.91
C THR A 524 18.16 15.62 1.17
N THR A 525 18.56 14.91 0.13
CA THR A 525 19.69 15.32 -0.71
C THR A 525 19.33 16.53 -1.58
N PRO A 526 20.14 17.60 -1.61
CA PRO A 526 19.88 18.76 -2.44
C PRO A 526 19.85 18.41 -3.94
N PRO A 527 18.85 18.89 -4.70
CA PRO A 527 18.75 18.63 -6.12
C PRO A 527 19.88 19.29 -6.90
N ILE A 528 20.18 18.73 -8.07
CA ILE A 528 21.17 19.24 -9.01
C ILE A 528 20.58 20.47 -9.70
N THR A 529 21.32 21.57 -9.72
CA THR A 529 20.89 22.78 -10.44
C THR A 529 21.30 22.65 -11.91
N SER A 530 20.36 22.33 -12.79
CA SER A 530 20.62 22.35 -14.24
C SER A 530 20.66 23.79 -14.75
N ARG A 531 21.65 24.12 -15.60
CA ARG A 531 21.83 25.46 -16.20
C ARG A 531 20.76 25.84 -17.24
N THR A 532 19.67 25.09 -17.34
CA THR A 532 18.77 25.15 -18.49
C THR A 532 17.36 25.50 -18.04
N SER A 533 17.08 26.79 -17.85
CA SER A 533 15.70 27.28 -17.74
C SER A 533 15.59 28.78 -18.03
N GLN A 534 15.73 29.12 -19.31
CA GLN A 534 14.81 30.09 -19.91
C GLN A 534 14.25 29.48 -21.20
N PRO A 535 12.91 29.42 -21.37
CA PRO A 535 12.33 29.17 -22.67
C PRO A 535 12.56 30.43 -23.52
N GLN A 536 13.41 30.32 -24.53
CA GLN A 536 13.48 31.31 -25.60
C GLN A 536 12.14 31.28 -26.34
N THR A 537 11.28 32.26 -26.07
CA THR A 537 10.13 32.56 -26.92
C THR A 537 10.65 33.09 -28.24
N ASN A 538 10.74 32.22 -29.24
CA ASN A 538 10.88 32.60 -30.64
C ASN A 538 9.60 33.34 -31.09
N GLN A 539 9.52 34.64 -30.84
CA GLN A 539 8.63 35.52 -31.58
C GLN A 539 9.40 36.11 -32.76
N ARG A 540 9.02 35.64 -33.94
CA ARG A 540 9.37 36.17 -35.25
C ARG A 540 8.79 37.60 -35.34
N GLY A 541 9.63 38.62 -35.23
CA GLY A 541 9.29 40.02 -35.46
C GLY A 541 10.44 40.71 -36.16
N GLN A 542 10.17 41.27 -37.34
CA GLN A 542 11.09 42.09 -38.14
C GLN A 542 11.38 43.42 -37.45
N GLY A 543 12.63 43.88 -37.45
CA GLY A 543 12.99 45.24 -37.03
C GLY A 543 14.44 45.40 -36.54
N GLU A 544 15.32 45.77 -37.47
CA GLU A 544 16.44 46.74 -37.39
C GLU A 544 17.31 46.88 -36.11
N ALA A 545 18.62 46.67 -36.34
CA ALA A 545 19.82 47.23 -35.72
C ALA A 545 19.74 47.95 -34.36
N ALA A 546 20.32 47.35 -33.32
CA ALA A 546 21.06 48.06 -32.25
C ALA A 546 21.93 47.08 -31.44
N GLU A 547 23.24 47.37 -31.44
CA GLU A 547 24.25 47.23 -30.37
C GLU A 547 24.57 45.87 -29.72
N GLU A 548 25.89 45.57 -29.70
CA GLU A 548 26.55 44.55 -28.90
C GLU A 548 26.22 44.75 -27.41
N GLY A 549 25.42 43.84 -26.85
CA GLY A 549 25.11 43.77 -25.43
C GLY A 549 25.38 42.37 -24.89
N ASP A 550 26.17 42.31 -23.82
CA ASP A 550 26.71 41.11 -23.18
C ASP A 550 25.69 39.97 -22.95
N ASN A 551 26.13 38.74 -23.24
CA ASN A 551 25.43 37.50 -22.89
C ASN A 551 25.26 37.40 -21.36
N GLU A 552 24.11 37.81 -20.84
CA GLU A 552 23.75 37.70 -19.43
C GLU A 552 23.30 36.27 -19.07
N SER A 553 24.24 35.32 -19.12
CA SER A 553 24.08 33.99 -18.53
C SER A 553 23.97 34.13 -17.01
N SER A 554 22.97 33.48 -16.41
CA SER A 554 22.62 33.48 -14.99
C SER A 554 23.83 33.46 -14.04
N LYS A 555 24.25 34.64 -13.57
CA LYS A 555 25.31 34.80 -12.57
C LYS A 555 24.83 34.16 -11.26
N SER A 556 25.68 33.32 -10.66
CA SER A 556 25.53 32.86 -9.28
C SER A 556 25.32 34.08 -8.37
N SER A 557 24.12 34.22 -7.81
CA SER A 557 23.79 35.35 -6.94
C SER A 557 24.49 35.17 -5.59
N LEU A 558 25.35 36.13 -5.22
CA LEU A 558 25.98 36.16 -3.92
C LEU A 558 25.00 36.72 -2.89
N LEU A 559 24.74 35.96 -1.83
CA LEU A 559 23.88 36.39 -0.72
C LEU A 559 24.73 36.87 0.45
N MET A 560 24.41 38.05 0.96
CA MET A 560 24.96 38.56 2.21
C MET A 560 24.38 37.78 3.39
N MET A 561 25.24 37.21 4.23
CA MET A 561 24.85 36.45 5.43
C MET A 561 25.49 37.06 6.68
N GLY A 562 24.80 36.97 7.82
CA GLY A 562 25.30 37.39 9.13
C GLY A 562 25.67 36.19 9.99
N PHE A 563 26.83 36.25 10.64
CA PHE A 563 27.31 35.25 11.60
C PHE A 563 27.28 35.83 13.03
N PRO A 564 26.10 35.84 13.68
CA PRO A 564 25.96 36.43 15.01
C PRO A 564 26.58 35.54 16.10
N SER A 565 27.14 36.17 17.13
CA SER A 565 27.58 35.48 18.34
C SER A 565 26.41 35.29 19.32
N ARG A 566 26.45 34.20 20.09
CA ARG A 566 25.47 33.95 21.15
C ARG A 566 25.76 34.87 22.33
N ILE A 567 24.73 35.52 22.84
CA ILE A 567 24.79 36.35 24.04
C ILE A 567 23.95 35.75 25.16
N VAL A 568 24.39 35.97 26.40
CA VAL A 568 23.63 35.68 27.61
C VAL A 568 23.63 36.97 28.45
N GLU A 569 22.44 37.46 28.75
CA GLU A 569 22.21 38.71 29.45
C GLU A 569 21.81 38.41 30.91
N PRO A 570 22.28 39.22 31.88
CA PRO A 570 21.93 39.03 33.30
C PRO A 570 20.44 39.31 33.56
N ALA A 571 19.87 40.28 32.84
CA ALA A 571 18.44 40.61 32.87
C ALA A 571 17.72 40.06 31.63
N ARG A 572 16.41 39.83 31.73
CA ARG A 572 15.61 39.40 30.57
C ARG A 572 15.39 40.62 29.66
N SER A 573 15.85 40.54 28.41
CA SER A 573 15.49 41.52 27.37
C SER A 573 14.54 40.89 26.34
N LEU A 574 13.85 41.72 25.54
CA LEU A 574 12.86 41.24 24.58
C LEU A 574 13.53 40.65 23.33
N CYS A 575 13.03 39.51 22.87
CA CYS A 575 13.38 38.96 21.56
C CYS A 575 12.59 39.68 20.45
N ALA A 576 13.26 40.14 19.40
CA ALA A 576 12.63 40.80 18.26
C ALA A 576 11.71 39.90 17.43
N CYS A 577 11.86 38.57 17.51
CA CYS A 577 11.03 37.61 16.76
C CYS A 577 9.62 37.47 17.34
N HIS A 578 9.49 37.45 18.67
CA HIS A 578 8.25 37.07 19.35
C HIS A 578 7.81 38.06 20.42
N SER A 579 8.60 39.11 20.67
CA SER A 579 8.39 40.06 21.76
C SER A 579 8.27 39.40 23.14
N ARG A 580 8.94 38.25 23.31
CA ARG A 580 8.99 37.49 24.58
C ARG A 580 10.31 37.78 25.31
N PRO A 581 10.29 37.95 26.63
CA PRO A 581 11.49 38.19 27.42
C PRO A 581 12.35 36.92 27.50
N THR A 582 13.57 36.96 26.98
CA THR A 582 14.57 35.88 27.04
C THR A 582 15.85 36.36 27.70
N ARG A 583 16.58 35.47 28.37
CA ARG A 583 17.92 35.77 28.95
C ARG A 583 19.07 35.56 27.98
N GLY A 584 18.81 35.02 26.80
CA GLY A 584 19.83 34.75 25.80
C GLY A 584 19.26 34.82 24.40
N GLY A 585 20.16 34.88 23.43
CA GLY A 585 19.84 34.97 22.03
C GLY A 585 21.08 35.25 21.20
N TYR A 586 20.86 35.76 20.00
CA TYR A 586 21.88 36.13 19.02
C TYR A 586 21.65 37.57 18.61
N LEU A 587 22.72 38.36 18.54
CA LEU A 587 22.64 39.75 18.08
C LEU A 587 22.91 39.79 16.58
N CYS A 588 21.97 40.35 15.81
CA CYS A 588 22.17 40.56 14.38
C CYS A 588 23.46 41.36 14.13
N SER A 589 24.34 40.85 13.27
CA SER A 589 25.62 41.50 12.94
C SER A 589 25.48 42.84 12.20
N ARG A 590 24.29 43.17 11.69
CA ARG A 590 24.01 44.41 10.96
C ARG A 590 23.28 45.46 11.79
N CYS A 591 22.21 45.08 12.49
CA CYS A 591 21.35 46.02 13.20
C CYS A 591 21.32 45.83 14.72
N GLY A 592 22.00 44.81 15.26
CA GLY A 592 22.03 44.54 16.70
C GLY A 592 20.72 43.99 17.29
N SER A 593 19.67 43.74 16.49
CA SER A 593 18.42 43.17 17.00
C SER A 593 18.65 41.78 17.61
N LYS A 594 18.06 41.52 18.79
CA LYS A 594 18.14 40.21 19.44
C LYS A 594 17.16 39.21 18.85
N VAL A 595 17.68 38.07 18.41
CA VAL A 595 16.91 36.95 17.84
C VAL A 595 17.10 35.71 18.73
N CYS A 596 16.05 34.89 18.90
CA CYS A 596 16.08 33.75 19.83
C CYS A 596 16.73 32.48 19.26
N ALA A 597 16.64 32.26 17.95
CA ALA A 597 17.10 31.03 17.31
C ALA A 597 17.67 31.30 15.91
N LEU A 598 18.59 30.45 15.50
CA LEU A 598 19.19 30.43 14.17
C LEU A 598 18.96 29.04 13.57
N PRO A 599 18.85 28.92 12.24
CA PRO A 599 18.92 30.00 11.26
C PRO A 599 17.61 30.79 11.16
N SER A 600 17.70 32.10 10.94
CA SER A 600 16.53 32.96 10.81
C SER A 600 16.85 34.24 10.04
N ALA A 601 15.84 34.79 9.35
CA ALA A 601 15.93 36.15 8.81
C ALA A 601 15.74 37.16 9.95
N CYS A 602 16.62 38.16 10.03
CA CYS A 602 16.51 39.22 11.02
C CYS A 602 15.20 40.02 10.81
N PRO A 603 14.28 40.08 11.79
CA PRO A 603 13.02 40.81 11.64
C PRO A 603 13.16 42.32 11.39
N ALA A 604 14.31 42.90 11.78
CA ALA A 604 14.55 44.34 11.65
C ALA A 604 15.20 44.75 10.33
N CYS A 605 16.16 43.96 9.81
CA CYS A 605 16.93 44.34 8.62
C CYS A 605 16.90 43.32 7.47
N GLY A 606 16.20 42.19 7.63
CA GLY A 606 16.07 41.14 6.61
C GLY A 606 17.33 40.32 6.34
N LEU A 607 18.45 40.58 7.03
CA LEU A 607 19.69 39.80 6.86
C LEU A 607 19.49 38.35 7.34
N THR A 608 19.89 37.38 6.52
CA THR A 608 19.90 35.96 6.89
C THR A 608 20.99 35.70 7.92
N LEU A 609 20.59 35.28 9.12
CA LEU A 609 21.49 34.99 10.24
C LEU A 609 21.69 33.49 10.38
N ILE A 610 22.94 33.05 10.38
CA ILE A 610 23.32 31.63 10.45
C ILE A 610 24.56 31.42 11.31
N LEU A 611 24.77 30.19 11.78
CA LEU A 611 26.04 29.79 12.38
C LEU A 611 26.95 29.18 11.32
N SER A 612 28.27 29.29 11.52
CA SER A 612 29.25 28.62 10.67
C SER A 612 29.06 27.10 10.64
N THR A 613 28.59 26.52 11.74
CA THR A 613 28.25 25.09 11.84
C THR A 613 27.10 24.67 10.91
N HIS A 614 26.17 25.57 10.58
CA HIS A 614 25.08 25.26 9.64
C HIS A 614 25.63 25.08 8.22
N LEU A 615 26.55 25.93 7.78
CA LEU A 615 27.20 25.77 6.48
C LEU A 615 28.07 24.51 6.44
N ALA A 616 28.87 24.30 7.48
CA ALA A 616 29.77 23.14 7.57
C ALA A 616 29.00 21.82 7.46
N ARG A 617 27.78 21.76 8.01
CA ARG A 617 26.95 20.56 7.94
C ARG A 617 26.50 20.23 6.51
N SER A 618 26.22 21.23 5.68
CA SER A 618 25.85 21.02 4.26
C SER A 618 27.03 20.71 3.31
N TYR A 619 28.27 20.80 3.80
CA TYR A 619 29.49 20.69 3.00
C TYR A 619 29.66 19.31 2.33
N HIS A 620 29.16 18.24 2.98
CA HIS A 620 29.26 16.88 2.47
C HIS A 620 28.47 16.65 1.16
N HIS A 621 27.49 17.49 0.84
CA HIS A 621 26.80 17.45 -0.44
C HIS A 621 27.60 18.08 -1.58
N LEU A 622 28.50 19.03 -1.28
CA LEU A 622 29.36 19.69 -2.25
C LEU A 622 30.59 18.84 -2.59
N PHE A 623 31.13 18.16 -1.57
CA PHE A 623 32.31 17.31 -1.69
C PHE A 623 32.01 15.92 -1.11
N PRO A 624 31.22 15.09 -1.82
CA PRO A 624 30.89 13.76 -1.35
C PRO A 624 32.15 12.89 -1.24
N LEU A 625 32.17 12.01 -0.24
CA LEU A 625 33.22 11.01 -0.10
C LEU A 625 33.17 10.05 -1.29
N ARG A 626 34.30 9.85 -1.98
CA ARG A 626 34.41 8.90 -3.09
C ARG A 626 34.21 7.47 -2.60
N ASN A 627 33.39 6.71 -3.30
CA ASN A 627 33.12 5.30 -3.02
C ASN A 627 34.42 4.49 -2.94
N TRP A 628 34.56 3.66 -1.91
CA TRP A 628 35.71 2.78 -1.74
C TRP A 628 35.62 1.57 -2.67
N ARG A 629 36.78 1.14 -3.18
CA ARG A 629 36.88 -0.01 -4.09
C ARG A 629 36.88 -1.31 -3.31
N ASP A 630 36.05 -2.27 -3.68
CA ASP A 630 36.13 -3.63 -3.14
C ASP A 630 37.38 -4.36 -3.61
N LEU A 631 37.99 -5.11 -2.70
CA LEU A 631 39.17 -5.90 -3.00
C LEU A 631 38.82 -7.39 -3.14
N ALA A 632 39.30 -8.01 -4.21
CA ALA A 632 39.29 -9.45 -4.39
C ALA A 632 40.51 -10.11 -3.72
N TRP A 633 40.39 -11.40 -3.39
CA TRP A 633 41.47 -12.17 -2.73
C TRP A 633 42.82 -12.11 -3.45
N LYS A 634 42.82 -12.06 -4.79
CA LYS A 634 44.03 -11.92 -5.62
C LYS A 634 44.81 -10.63 -5.31
N HIS A 635 44.12 -9.51 -5.15
CA HIS A 635 44.74 -8.20 -4.87
C HIS A 635 45.28 -8.14 -3.43
N VAL A 636 44.55 -8.73 -2.48
CA VAL A 636 44.99 -8.83 -1.08
C VAL A 636 46.27 -9.66 -0.97
N ALA A 637 46.32 -10.82 -1.63
CA ALA A 637 47.49 -11.68 -1.62
C ALA A 637 48.73 -11.00 -2.22
N ALA A 638 48.57 -10.32 -3.37
CA ALA A 638 49.66 -9.57 -4.01
C ALA A 638 50.22 -8.46 -3.09
N SER A 639 49.33 -7.73 -2.42
CA SER A 639 49.70 -6.63 -1.53
C SER A 639 50.44 -7.12 -0.28
N LEU A 640 49.98 -8.24 0.31
CA LEU A 640 50.64 -8.86 1.46
C LEU A 640 52.00 -9.48 1.08
N SER A 641 52.12 -10.09 -0.10
CA SER A 641 53.41 -10.60 -0.59
C SER A 641 54.41 -9.48 -0.91
N ALA A 642 53.95 -8.35 -1.46
CA ALA A 642 54.80 -7.19 -1.74
C ALA A 642 55.33 -6.55 -0.45
N SER A 643 54.50 -6.50 0.61
CA SER A 643 54.93 -6.06 1.94
C SER A 643 55.98 -7.00 2.55
N ALA A 644 55.82 -8.32 2.36
CA ALA A 644 56.78 -9.32 2.85
C ALA A 644 58.12 -9.36 2.08
N GLN A 645 58.13 -8.95 0.80
CA GLN A 645 59.30 -8.97 -0.08
C GLN A 645 60.08 -7.65 -0.11
N SER A 646 59.61 -6.61 0.60
CA SER A 646 60.32 -5.33 0.68
C SER A 646 61.59 -5.45 1.53
N PRO A 647 62.80 -5.18 0.99
CA PRO A 647 64.06 -5.29 1.73
C PRO A 647 64.28 -4.16 2.75
N ARG A 648 63.33 -3.22 2.88
CA ARG A 648 63.38 -2.11 3.84
C ARG A 648 62.67 -2.53 5.13
N ARG A 649 63.36 -2.47 6.29
CA ARG A 649 62.70 -2.55 7.60
C ARG A 649 61.54 -1.53 7.63
N PRO A 650 60.34 -1.92 8.10
CA PRO A 650 59.19 -1.02 8.16
C PRO A 650 59.57 0.22 8.99
N ARG A 651 59.45 1.43 8.42
CA ARG A 651 59.85 2.69 9.08
C ARG A 651 58.72 3.26 9.96
N GLY A 652 57.93 2.39 10.58
CA GLY A 652 56.87 2.74 11.50
C GLY A 652 55.58 1.94 11.28
N PRO A 653 54.51 2.24 12.05
CA PRO A 653 53.22 1.55 11.98
C PRO A 653 52.53 1.61 10.61
N LEU A 654 52.95 2.55 9.75
CA LEU A 654 52.32 2.83 8.47
C LEU A 654 52.73 1.87 7.34
N ASP A 655 53.86 1.16 7.48
CA ASP A 655 54.46 0.26 6.48
C ASP A 655 54.18 -1.25 6.73
N ALA A 656 53.54 -1.59 7.85
CA ALA A 656 53.17 -2.95 8.18
C ALA A 656 52.01 -3.46 7.31
N PRO A 657 51.95 -4.77 7.00
CA PRO A 657 50.82 -5.35 6.29
C PRO A 657 49.53 -5.10 7.07
N GLN A 658 48.52 -4.53 6.41
CA GLN A 658 47.28 -4.17 7.06
C GLN A 658 46.40 -5.41 7.28
N LEU A 659 46.54 -6.02 8.45
CA LEU A 659 45.79 -7.23 8.85
C LEU A 659 44.43 -6.93 9.49
N ALA A 660 44.18 -5.66 9.83
CA ALA A 660 42.96 -5.19 10.47
C ALA A 660 42.43 -3.92 9.82
N CYS A 661 41.14 -3.65 10.00
CA CYS A 661 40.50 -2.42 9.55
C CYS A 661 41.22 -1.18 10.11
N PHE A 662 41.51 -0.18 9.27
CA PHE A 662 42.25 1.00 9.70
C PHE A 662 41.51 1.81 10.77
N ALA A 663 40.17 1.83 10.72
CA ALA A 663 39.35 2.64 11.61
C ALA A 663 39.01 1.92 12.93
N CYS A 664 38.43 0.71 12.86
CA CYS A 664 37.96 0.00 14.06
C CYS A 664 38.94 -1.06 14.58
N LEU A 665 40.06 -1.30 13.89
CA LEU A 665 41.05 -2.34 14.23
C LEU A 665 40.50 -3.77 14.28
N ALA A 666 39.29 -4.01 13.75
CA ALA A 666 38.74 -5.35 13.60
C ALA A 666 39.63 -6.18 12.66
N PRO A 667 40.02 -7.40 13.05
CA PRO A 667 40.87 -8.26 12.22
C PRO A 667 40.11 -8.67 10.97
N PHE A 668 40.80 -8.63 9.82
CA PHE A 668 40.23 -9.14 8.58
C PHE A 668 40.35 -10.66 8.49
N PRO A 669 39.47 -11.35 7.73
CA PRO A 669 39.56 -12.79 7.54
C PRO A 669 40.91 -13.16 6.91
N PRO A 670 41.55 -14.27 7.36
CA PRO A 670 42.81 -14.73 6.84
C PRO A 670 42.69 -15.11 5.36
N LEU A 671 43.81 -15.07 4.63
CA LEU A 671 43.86 -15.49 3.24
C LEU A 671 43.52 -16.98 3.11
N PRO A 672 42.44 -17.36 2.39
CA PRO A 672 42.15 -18.76 2.14
C PRO A 672 43.17 -19.38 1.16
N PRO A 673 43.33 -20.72 1.13
CA PRO A 673 44.11 -21.42 0.12
C PRO A 673 43.77 -20.99 -1.31
N ARG A 674 44.78 -20.88 -2.19
CA ARG A 674 44.63 -20.37 -3.56
C ARG A 674 43.61 -21.13 -4.41
N GLU A 675 43.43 -22.42 -4.15
CA GLU A 675 42.49 -23.30 -4.85
C GLU A 675 41.03 -22.90 -4.59
N LEU A 676 40.73 -22.38 -3.40
CA LEU A 676 39.39 -21.95 -3.01
C LEU A 676 39.02 -20.58 -3.58
N TRP A 677 39.99 -19.81 -4.09
CA TRP A 677 39.71 -18.51 -4.72
C TRP A 677 38.84 -18.68 -5.99
N ALA A 678 38.97 -19.81 -6.67
CA ALA A 678 38.16 -20.17 -7.84
C ALA A 678 36.84 -20.85 -7.46
N ALA A 679 36.82 -21.67 -6.40
CA ALA A 679 35.60 -22.34 -5.92
C ALA A 679 34.55 -21.35 -5.38
N HIS A 680 34.97 -20.33 -4.63
CA HIS A 680 34.07 -19.22 -4.24
C HIS A 680 33.60 -18.37 -5.44
N ALA A 681 34.36 -18.36 -6.54
CA ALA A 681 33.98 -17.71 -7.79
C ALA A 681 33.03 -18.58 -8.66
N ALA A 682 32.89 -19.88 -8.37
CA ALA A 682 32.23 -20.87 -9.22
C ALA A 682 30.81 -21.28 -8.77
N SER A 683 30.30 -20.85 -7.60
CA SER A 683 28.85 -20.96 -7.31
C SER A 683 28.10 -19.90 -8.12
N GLU A 684 27.74 -20.25 -9.36
CA GLU A 684 27.37 -19.31 -10.43
C GLU A 684 26.15 -18.41 -10.15
N ALA A 685 25.25 -18.78 -9.24
CA ALA A 685 24.05 -17.99 -8.94
C ALA A 685 24.22 -17.01 -7.77
N VAL A 686 24.85 -17.46 -6.67
CA VAL A 686 24.98 -16.65 -5.43
C VAL A 686 26.14 -15.66 -5.54
N THR A 687 27.31 -16.10 -6.04
CA THR A 687 28.48 -15.20 -6.18
C THR A 687 28.25 -14.14 -7.25
N ARG A 688 27.47 -14.45 -8.29
CA ARG A 688 27.08 -13.45 -9.30
C ARG A 688 26.21 -12.35 -8.70
N ARG A 689 25.21 -12.70 -7.89
CA ARG A 689 24.37 -11.72 -7.17
C ARG A 689 25.15 -10.91 -6.12
N ILE A 690 26.09 -11.54 -5.41
CA ILE A 690 26.95 -10.86 -4.43
C ILE A 690 27.91 -9.87 -5.11
N ARG A 691 28.48 -10.24 -6.28
CA ARG A 691 29.30 -9.32 -7.09
C ARG A 691 28.47 -8.22 -7.75
N GLU A 692 27.28 -8.52 -8.26
CA GLU A 692 26.33 -7.53 -8.81
C GLU A 692 25.83 -6.56 -7.74
N ALA A 693 25.70 -7.00 -6.49
CA ALA A 693 25.40 -6.14 -5.35
C ALA A 693 26.62 -5.33 -4.85
N GLY A 694 27.79 -5.56 -5.44
CA GLY A 694 29.05 -5.00 -4.98
C GLY A 694 29.29 -5.36 -3.53
N VAL A 695 29.64 -6.59 -3.19
CA VAL A 695 30.18 -6.94 -1.86
C VAL A 695 31.59 -7.49 -2.05
N SER A 696 32.55 -7.04 -1.23
CA SER A 696 33.94 -7.50 -1.34
C SER A 696 34.07 -8.98 -0.95
N GLU A 697 34.59 -9.81 -1.85
CA GLU A 697 34.92 -11.22 -1.57
C GLU A 697 35.84 -11.39 -0.35
N SER A 698 36.70 -10.40 -0.11
CA SER A 698 37.67 -10.42 0.98
C SER A 698 37.23 -9.60 2.21
N GLY A 699 36.03 -9.02 2.19
CA GLY A 699 35.51 -8.13 3.24
C GLY A 699 36.30 -6.82 3.39
N ARG A 700 37.10 -6.44 2.38
CA ARG A 700 38.01 -5.29 2.43
C ARG A 700 37.64 -4.24 1.38
N TYR A 701 37.54 -2.99 1.83
CA TYR A 701 37.25 -1.82 1.01
C TYR A 701 38.43 -0.85 1.05
N GLU A 702 38.92 -0.46 -0.13
CA GLU A 702 40.12 0.38 -0.30
C GLU A 702 39.74 1.81 -0.69
N CYS A 703 40.25 2.78 0.07
CA CYS A 703 40.15 4.18 -0.32
C CYS A 703 41.12 4.51 -1.47
N GLY A 704 40.64 5.10 -2.56
CA GLY A 704 41.46 5.45 -3.72
C GLY A 704 42.56 6.50 -3.47
N VAL A 705 42.47 7.28 -2.38
CA VAL A 705 43.43 8.35 -2.05
C VAL A 705 44.50 7.86 -1.08
N CYS A 706 44.10 7.39 0.11
CA CYS A 706 45.06 6.94 1.13
C CYS A 706 45.50 5.48 0.96
N ARG A 707 44.79 4.69 0.14
CA ARG A 707 45.01 3.24 -0.10
C ARG A 707 44.99 2.38 1.17
N ARG A 708 44.30 2.84 2.22
CA ARG A 708 44.03 2.06 3.43
C ARG A 708 42.78 1.20 3.24
N TRP A 709 42.76 0.06 3.93
CA TRP A 709 41.65 -0.91 3.91
C TRP A 709 40.71 -0.71 5.10
N PHE A 710 39.41 -0.86 4.85
CA PHE A 710 38.35 -0.73 5.83
C PHE A 710 37.38 -1.92 5.73
N CYS A 711 36.68 -2.24 6.83
CA CYS A 711 35.60 -3.23 6.83
C CYS A 711 34.28 -2.60 6.32
N ALA A 712 33.29 -3.45 6.05
CA ALA A 712 31.98 -3.02 5.54
C ALA A 712 31.29 -1.99 6.45
N ASP A 713 31.28 -2.21 7.77
CA ASP A 713 30.63 -1.28 8.70
C ASP A 713 31.33 0.09 8.74
N CYS A 714 32.66 0.11 8.63
CA CYS A 714 33.41 1.37 8.55
C CYS A 714 33.18 2.08 7.22
N ASP A 715 32.95 1.34 6.13
CA ASP A 715 32.57 1.89 4.82
C ASP A 715 31.20 2.58 4.91
N VAL A 716 30.20 1.90 5.48
CA VAL A 716 28.87 2.46 5.74
C VAL A 716 28.96 3.71 6.61
N PHE A 717 29.63 3.60 7.77
CA PHE A 717 29.74 4.70 8.72
C PHE A 717 30.46 5.92 8.15
N ALA A 718 31.51 5.71 7.34
CA ALA A 718 32.24 6.79 6.69
C ALA A 718 31.39 7.51 5.63
N HIS A 719 30.54 6.81 4.89
CA HIS A 719 29.74 7.40 3.81
C HIS A 719 28.38 7.94 4.29
N GLU A 720 27.81 7.44 5.39
CA GLU A 720 26.51 7.89 5.92
C GLU A 720 26.61 8.90 7.06
N VAL A 721 27.61 8.79 7.94
CA VAL A 721 27.66 9.60 9.18
C VAL A 721 28.80 10.60 9.16
N VAL A 722 30.03 10.13 8.89
CA VAL A 722 31.24 10.96 9.05
C VAL A 722 31.55 11.76 7.79
N HIS A 723 31.14 11.27 6.62
CA HIS A 723 31.41 11.80 5.27
C HIS A 723 32.89 12.09 4.98
N ASN A 724 33.81 11.47 5.72
CA ASN A 724 35.25 11.65 5.58
C ASN A 724 35.97 10.30 5.74
N CYS A 725 37.08 10.13 5.01
CA CYS A 725 37.95 8.98 5.18
C CYS A 725 38.96 9.23 6.32
N PRO A 726 38.95 8.42 7.40
CA PRO A 726 39.90 8.57 8.52
C PRO A 726 41.36 8.48 8.08
N GLY A 727 41.67 7.61 7.11
CA GLY A 727 43.02 7.44 6.58
C GLY A 727 43.53 8.62 5.76
N CYS A 728 42.63 9.40 5.16
CA CYS A 728 43.01 10.64 4.47
C CYS A 728 43.26 11.77 5.49
N GLN A 729 42.47 11.82 6.55
CA GLN A 729 42.61 12.82 7.62
C GLN A 729 43.87 12.59 8.48
N SER A 730 44.32 11.33 8.62
CA SER A 730 45.52 10.99 9.40
C SER A 730 46.85 11.26 8.67
N ARG A 731 46.83 11.61 7.38
CA ARG A 731 48.03 11.93 6.61
C ARG A 731 48.24 13.44 6.58
N GLU A 732 49.22 13.92 7.33
CA GLU A 732 49.76 15.27 7.14
C GLU A 732 50.29 15.39 5.70
N GLY A 733 49.57 16.11 4.83
CA GLY A 733 50.08 16.53 3.51
C GLY A 733 49.27 16.18 2.24
N VAL A 734 48.07 15.58 2.31
CA VAL A 734 47.30 15.21 1.08
C VAL A 734 46.14 16.17 0.75
N LEU A 735 45.99 17.29 1.47
CA LEU A 735 44.97 18.30 1.12
C LEU A 735 45.18 18.98 -0.25
N GLN A 736 46.31 18.73 -0.93
CA GLN A 736 46.65 19.39 -2.20
C GLN A 736 46.50 18.52 -3.46
N ALA A 737 46.19 17.22 -3.33
CA ALA A 737 46.10 16.31 -4.49
C ALA A 737 44.66 15.99 -4.95
N GLY A 738 43.64 16.61 -4.34
CA GLY A 738 42.22 16.33 -4.61
C GLY A 738 41.50 17.34 -5.49
N LEU A 739 42.10 18.50 -5.77
CA LEU A 739 41.54 19.47 -6.71
C LEU A 739 41.85 19.03 -8.15
N PRO A 740 40.87 19.03 -9.07
CA PRO A 740 41.19 18.90 -10.49
C PRO A 740 42.11 20.06 -10.87
N GLN A 741 43.27 19.74 -11.44
CA GLN A 741 44.13 20.73 -12.08
C GLN A 741 43.33 21.35 -13.24
N GLY A 742 42.73 22.51 -12.98
CA GLY A 742 42.29 23.42 -14.01
C GLY A 742 43.53 24.00 -14.69
N ASP A 743 43.56 23.87 -16.00
CA ASP A 743 44.63 24.35 -16.85
C ASP A 743 44.78 25.88 -16.74
N GLY A 744 46.03 26.35 -16.64
CA GLY A 744 46.51 27.67 -17.03
C GLY A 744 45.97 28.94 -16.34
N GLY A 745 46.80 29.56 -15.49
CA GLY A 745 46.66 30.97 -15.12
C GLY A 745 47.45 31.37 -13.87
N ALA A 746 48.78 31.36 -13.96
CA ALA A 746 49.62 31.97 -12.93
C ALA A 746 49.34 33.49 -12.88
N MET A 747 48.76 33.95 -11.77
CA MET A 747 48.85 35.34 -11.35
C MET A 747 49.84 35.38 -10.19
N ASP A 748 51.03 35.89 -10.48
CA ASP A 748 51.98 36.35 -9.48
C ASP A 748 51.31 37.43 -8.63
N VAL A 749 51.27 37.23 -7.32
CA VAL A 749 50.92 38.28 -6.36
C VAL A 749 52.18 38.54 -5.54
N ASP A 750 52.82 39.65 -5.88
CA ASP A 750 53.93 40.24 -5.13
C ASP A 750 53.51 40.43 -3.67
N ALA A 751 54.23 39.75 -2.78
CA ALA A 751 54.18 39.97 -1.34
C ALA A 751 55.30 40.92 -0.96
N ASP A 752 55.01 42.22 -1.00
CA ASP A 752 55.83 43.26 -0.38
C ASP A 752 54.93 44.11 0.53
N GLY A 753 55.20 44.13 1.84
CA GLY A 753 54.37 44.91 2.76
C GLY A 753 54.43 44.55 4.24
N GLY A 754 55.59 44.77 4.87
CA GLY A 754 55.69 45.55 6.10
C GLY A 754 55.03 45.04 7.40
N ALA A 755 55.87 44.55 8.31
CA ALA A 755 55.59 44.46 9.73
C ALA A 755 55.15 45.81 10.34
N GLY A 756 54.16 45.76 11.23
CA GLY A 756 53.72 46.90 12.04
C GLY A 756 53.03 46.45 13.31
N ALA A 757 53.82 46.26 14.37
CA ALA A 757 53.33 46.11 15.74
C ALA A 757 52.80 47.44 16.27
N ALA A 758 51.63 47.43 16.93
CA ALA A 758 51.32 48.39 17.99
C ALA A 758 50.16 47.90 18.86
N ARG A 759 50.40 47.96 20.17
CA ARG A 759 49.46 47.80 21.28
C ARG A 759 48.41 48.92 21.27
N GLY A 760 47.22 48.60 21.76
CA GLY A 760 46.16 49.50 22.18
C GLY A 760 45.08 48.70 22.89
#